data_AF-A0A9P1GY13-F1
#
_entry.id   AF-A0A9P1GY13-F1
#
_cell.length_a   1.000
_cell.length_b   1.000
_cell.length_c   1.000
_cell.angle_alpha   90.00
_cell.angle_beta   90.00
_cell.angle_gamma   90.00
#
_symmetry.space_group_name_H-M   'P 1'
#
loop_
_entity.id
_entity.type
_entity.pdbx_description
1 polymer ?
#
loop_
_entity_poly.entity_id
_entity_poly.type
_entity_poly.pdbx_seq_one_letter_code
_entity_poly.pdbx_strand_id
1 'polypeptide(L)'
;MAEPIIPMPQAKQPPKIPQDVSEVASMVKSLDKGRNPTSNGKKSFKVKRNTFEVANSPDDITVDSWKFSDWDYKRRDLPTYARGLFTTRNRRNEPEIAVRGYDKFFNVGEVNETEWKNILEQTRGPTSSPSRRMAASSSSPALRMARYSQDEGALAAELRRRNVTAVAELCDDAFEEHILAYGEDKAGLYLHGMNLNLPVFTTYTSDLVQQFADDWGFRKTGLIVMEDVNEVKNFLEKVAESGAHDGRDVEGFVIRCQRSYNPAATPYQDFFFKVHQGVDFWETSPVQEAQADHGRVSLYARKRLAADPKLGKLYVQNHGIIGLRDDFLAFKQINGADAANFENQTGDGEGSPSIGVDKDVILVPIATIGCGKTTIAQALLETRAAVIADRNNAARMERRQIITDVKLQHPSARLVALHFVHTPDTMDKIREVTQARVIERGDNHQTIHAATDQAKFMHVMEGFLDRFEPCNAFSPPDDGFDHVIDLNPLVDSRQNLEVVVKQLHQWYPSLVKDMPSAERLDEAIVAAMGYKPDIKHTIPDRGGKSKPFGRGGQAQQQQQDRQEKKPLEYMAVHLPTREVNDILEKAFVGQPPEAAKFYRQLKQTRRVQAKFHVTLIHRASAKQHPELWKKYNDLYEEAEKAGSGQNKLGECDVMLERIVFDDRVMTFVARLINDEWKTSNTVAHVTIGTRDSSVKPKESNDLLAKWLEDGAGDGKIHDVVLEDKPTLKGPVRPPPRHAPGPAHPLVHGPSALDAPAAFFQHNNLTAVEWIAVRRELKTALAAVAPPLQQQQQQQLGEGQHVDLAPHVRLEVLRSRMFDVAMKIDEFFDPALAARDPATPRTDRHGPLADGKGIDPANSTYAQLSPLMSGPVAALVFPAVSPPHLAAALSVLAPTPGLFPAPPKKKNPGYYDPVVQAALAKLLLVGGRVEGKVFDVDGIKWVGGIDGGLDGLRARLVAMLQGVGLGLTNTLESGSKSLWLSLEGRKLQLEEEQKGEQKQES
;
A
#
# COMPACT_ATOMS: atom_id res chain seq x y z
N MET A 1 31.89 20.59 59.53
CA MET A 1 32.86 19.48 59.66
C MET A 1 33.05 18.95 58.26
N ALA A 2 34.24 19.15 57.68
CA ALA A 2 34.55 18.70 56.33
C ALA A 2 34.74 17.18 56.36
N GLU A 3 33.97 16.47 55.54
CA GLU A 3 34.17 15.03 55.33
C GLU A 3 35.56 14.78 54.72
N PRO A 4 36.26 13.72 55.13
CA PRO A 4 37.61 13.46 54.67
C PRO A 4 37.57 13.00 53.21
N ILE A 5 38.27 13.75 52.35
CA ILE A 5 38.60 13.35 50.97
C ILE A 5 39.46 12.08 51.06
N ILE A 6 38.85 10.93 50.76
CA ILE A 6 39.58 9.67 50.62
C ILE A 6 40.39 9.76 49.31
N PRO A 7 41.73 9.66 49.35
CA PRO A 7 42.55 9.70 48.14
C PRO A 7 42.21 8.51 47.24
N MET A 8 42.03 8.77 45.95
CA MET A 8 41.80 7.73 44.94
C MET A 8 42.94 6.70 44.97
N PRO A 9 42.64 5.39 44.89
CA PRO A 9 43.66 4.35 44.86
C PRO A 9 44.57 4.56 43.64
N GLN A 10 45.88 4.39 43.85
CA GLN A 10 46.92 4.57 42.84
C GLN A 10 46.58 3.82 41.52
N ALA A 11 46.69 4.54 40.40
CA ALA A 11 46.36 4.04 39.07
C ALA A 11 47.12 2.75 38.73
N LYS A 12 46.40 1.65 38.52
CA LYS A 12 46.96 0.40 38.02
C LYS A 12 47.55 0.64 36.63
N GLN A 13 48.78 0.20 36.38
CA GLN A 13 49.35 0.31 35.04
C GLN A 13 48.54 -0.51 34.02
N PRO A 14 48.32 0.03 32.81
CA PRO A 14 47.58 -0.68 31.78
C PRO A 14 48.33 -1.96 31.36
N PRO A 15 47.62 -3.09 31.14
CA PRO A 15 48.25 -4.32 30.68
C PRO A 15 48.87 -4.09 29.29
N LYS A 16 50.14 -4.49 29.14
CA LYS A 16 50.90 -4.41 27.89
C LYS A 16 51.40 -5.80 27.54
N ILE A 17 50.60 -6.53 26.78
CA ILE A 17 50.94 -7.88 26.32
C ILE A 17 51.15 -7.81 24.81
N PRO A 18 52.35 -8.12 24.29
CA PRO A 18 52.59 -8.19 22.84
C PRO A 18 51.87 -9.39 22.23
N GLN A 19 51.62 -9.34 20.93
CA GLN A 19 51.04 -10.48 20.21
C GLN A 19 52.09 -11.58 19.99
N ASP A 20 51.71 -12.83 20.21
CA ASP A 20 52.49 -13.98 19.78
C ASP A 20 52.12 -14.34 18.33
N VAL A 21 53.09 -14.20 17.42
CA VAL A 21 52.91 -14.45 15.98
C VAL A 21 52.46 -15.89 15.70
N SER A 22 52.94 -16.86 16.48
CA SER A 22 52.59 -18.28 16.34
C SER A 22 51.13 -18.53 16.72
N GLU A 23 50.67 -17.92 17.82
CA GLU A 23 49.28 -18.03 18.26
C GLU A 23 48.32 -17.37 17.25
N VAL A 24 48.66 -16.17 16.77
CA VAL A 24 47.86 -15.47 15.76
C VAL A 24 47.82 -16.25 14.45
N ALA A 25 48.95 -16.80 13.99
CA ALA A 25 49.01 -17.66 12.81
C ALA A 25 48.13 -18.92 12.96
N SER A 26 48.15 -19.55 14.13
CA SER A 26 47.33 -20.72 14.45
C SER A 26 45.82 -20.40 14.45
N MET A 27 45.45 -19.25 15.03
CA MET A 27 44.07 -18.74 15.01
C MET A 27 43.61 -18.48 13.57
N VAL A 28 44.40 -17.73 12.77
CA VAL A 28 44.07 -17.43 11.36
C VAL A 28 43.94 -18.71 10.53
N LYS A 29 44.84 -19.69 10.72
CA LYS A 29 44.75 -20.99 10.04
C LYS A 29 43.46 -21.74 10.41
N SER A 30 43.01 -21.63 11.66
CA SER A 30 41.76 -22.23 12.12
C SER A 30 40.53 -21.52 11.53
N LEU A 31 40.58 -20.18 11.41
CA LEU A 31 39.54 -19.39 10.75
C LEU A 31 39.45 -19.72 9.25
N ASP A 32 40.58 -19.82 8.55
CA ASP A 32 40.58 -20.18 7.13
C ASP A 32 39.99 -21.59 6.87
N LYS A 33 40.23 -22.56 7.77
CA LYS A 33 39.57 -23.87 7.71
C LYS A 33 38.05 -23.77 7.84
N GLY A 34 37.55 -22.86 8.67
CA GLY A 34 36.12 -22.61 8.86
C GLY A 34 35.42 -21.94 7.66
N ARG A 35 36.17 -21.51 6.62
CA ARG A 35 35.58 -20.96 5.40
C ARG A 35 35.02 -22.04 4.47
N ASN A 36 35.69 -23.20 4.41
CA ASN A 36 35.34 -24.34 3.55
C ASN A 36 35.30 -25.64 4.37
N PRO A 37 34.23 -25.88 5.17
CA PRO A 37 34.13 -27.09 5.96
C PRO A 37 34.06 -28.33 5.06
N THR A 38 35.06 -29.21 5.14
CA THR A 38 35.06 -30.49 4.42
C THR A 38 33.98 -31.42 4.98
N SER A 39 33.21 -32.08 4.10
CA SER A 39 32.00 -32.87 4.44
C SER A 39 32.20 -34.04 5.41
N ASN A 40 33.43 -34.42 5.74
CA ASN A 40 33.73 -35.69 6.44
C ASN A 40 34.29 -35.53 7.86
N GLY A 41 34.19 -34.36 8.49
CA GLY A 41 34.63 -34.14 9.88
C GLY A 41 33.53 -33.53 10.77
N LYS A 42 33.40 -34.03 12.01
CA LYS A 42 32.45 -33.59 13.06
C LYS A 42 32.13 -32.07 13.02
N LYS A 43 30.84 -31.73 13.08
CA LYS A 43 30.23 -30.39 13.34
C LYS A 43 31.21 -29.20 13.26
N SER A 44 31.69 -28.81 12.09
CA SER A 44 32.59 -27.65 11.91
C SER A 44 31.82 -26.32 11.97
N PHE A 45 32.45 -25.23 12.45
CA PHE A 45 31.87 -23.88 12.44
C PHE A 45 32.08 -23.18 11.09
N LYS A 46 31.25 -22.20 10.76
CA LYS A 46 31.35 -21.42 9.52
C LYS A 46 31.80 -19.99 9.80
N VAL A 47 32.76 -19.48 9.05
CA VAL A 47 33.21 -18.08 9.14
C VAL A 47 33.32 -17.44 7.76
N LYS A 48 32.91 -16.18 7.65
CA LYS A 48 33.06 -15.36 6.43
C LYS A 48 34.31 -14.49 6.56
N ARG A 49 35.08 -14.38 5.48
CA ARG A 49 36.25 -13.50 5.36
C ARG A 49 36.02 -12.48 4.27
N ASN A 50 36.14 -11.20 4.59
CA ASN A 50 36.12 -10.10 3.65
C ASN A 50 37.41 -9.28 3.79
N THR A 51 38.13 -9.08 2.69
CA THR A 51 39.38 -8.31 2.67
C THR A 51 39.09 -6.86 2.29
N PHE A 52 39.68 -5.92 3.01
CA PHE A 52 39.54 -4.48 2.80
C PHE A 52 40.91 -3.83 2.64
N GLU A 53 41.02 -2.90 1.71
CA GLU A 53 42.19 -2.03 1.57
C GLU A 53 42.08 -0.86 2.56
N VAL A 54 43.16 -0.56 3.29
CA VAL A 54 43.18 0.58 4.21
C VAL A 54 43.52 1.84 3.41
N ALA A 55 42.49 2.64 3.13
CA ALA A 55 42.64 3.91 2.44
C ALA A 55 43.66 4.82 3.16
N ASN A 56 44.54 5.46 2.38
CA ASN A 56 45.65 6.30 2.87
C ASN A 56 46.73 5.56 3.69
N SER A 57 46.79 4.22 3.63
CA SER A 57 47.94 3.50 4.17
C SER A 57 49.18 3.75 3.29
N PRO A 58 50.30 4.24 3.84
CA PRO A 58 51.52 4.45 3.05
C PRO A 58 52.19 3.13 2.60
N ASP A 59 51.78 1.99 3.16
CA ASP A 59 52.32 0.67 2.84
C ASP A 59 51.29 -0.25 2.16
N ASP A 60 50.19 0.31 1.63
CA ASP A 60 49.09 -0.44 0.98
C ASP A 60 48.57 -1.63 1.80
N ILE A 61 48.44 -1.44 3.12
CA ILE A 61 48.03 -2.49 4.05
C ILE A 61 46.61 -2.94 3.75
N THR A 62 46.41 -4.25 3.69
CA THR A 62 45.08 -4.88 3.64
C THR A 62 44.71 -5.50 4.98
N VAL A 63 43.42 -5.45 5.34
CA VAL A 63 42.87 -6.10 6.54
C VAL A 63 41.80 -7.12 6.17
N ASP A 64 41.87 -8.31 6.76
CA ASP A 64 40.87 -9.35 6.64
C ASP A 64 39.89 -9.28 7.81
N SER A 65 38.62 -8.97 7.51
CA SER A 65 37.52 -9.02 8.47
C SER A 65 36.95 -10.42 8.57
N TRP A 66 36.81 -10.92 9.80
CA TRP A 66 36.26 -12.24 10.10
C TRP A 66 34.91 -12.09 10.80
N LYS A 67 33.87 -12.71 10.22
CA LYS A 67 32.50 -12.66 10.74
C LYS A 67 31.92 -14.07 10.88
N PHE A 68 31.58 -14.41 12.13
CA PHE A 68 30.78 -15.59 12.46
C PHE A 68 29.28 -15.26 12.39
N SER A 69 28.45 -16.30 12.38
CA SER A 69 27.02 -16.12 12.61
C SER A 69 26.76 -15.95 14.10
N ASP A 70 25.73 -15.20 14.49
CA ASP A 70 25.48 -14.91 15.91
C ASP A 70 25.23 -16.17 16.76
N TRP A 71 24.62 -17.21 16.17
CA TRP A 71 24.41 -18.50 16.83
C TRP A 71 25.70 -19.33 17.03
N ASP A 72 26.75 -19.11 16.22
CA ASP A 72 28.01 -19.86 16.34
C ASP A 72 28.74 -19.51 17.64
N TYR A 73 28.56 -18.29 18.16
CA TYR A 73 29.15 -17.86 19.44
C TYR A 73 28.60 -18.61 20.67
N LYS A 74 27.49 -19.35 20.54
CA LYS A 74 26.96 -20.22 21.60
C LYS A 74 27.72 -21.55 21.69
N ARG A 75 28.62 -21.84 20.75
CA ARG A 75 29.47 -23.02 20.75
C ARG A 75 30.65 -22.85 21.71
N ARG A 76 31.34 -23.96 22.05
CA ARG A 76 32.50 -23.96 22.96
C ARG A 76 33.84 -24.16 22.26
N ASP A 77 33.83 -24.41 20.95
CA ASP A 77 34.99 -24.85 20.15
C ASP A 77 35.45 -23.81 19.12
N LEU A 78 35.07 -22.54 19.27
CA LEU A 78 35.54 -21.48 18.38
C LEU A 78 37.02 -21.13 18.64
N PRO A 79 37.79 -20.78 17.59
CA PRO A 79 39.18 -20.34 17.74
C PRO A 79 39.30 -18.99 18.44
N THR A 80 38.25 -18.18 18.42
CA THR A 80 38.11 -16.93 19.16
C THR A 80 36.63 -16.54 19.21
N TYR A 81 36.23 -15.82 20.26
CA TYR A 81 34.86 -15.34 20.46
C TYR A 81 34.68 -13.86 20.13
N ALA A 82 35.70 -13.23 19.53
CA ALA A 82 35.68 -11.83 19.16
C ALA A 82 34.56 -11.53 18.13
N ARG A 83 33.76 -10.49 18.43
CA ARG A 83 32.79 -9.87 17.53
C ARG A 83 33.38 -8.56 17.01
N GLY A 84 33.76 -8.55 15.73
CA GLY A 84 34.56 -7.47 15.13
C GLY A 84 36.05 -7.80 15.19
N LEU A 85 36.48 -8.79 14.43
CA LEU A 85 37.87 -9.24 14.36
C LEU A 85 38.46 -8.89 12.99
N PHE A 86 39.61 -8.21 12.99
CA PHE A 86 40.37 -7.92 11.78
C PHE A 86 41.82 -8.34 11.95
N THR A 87 42.32 -9.10 10.97
CA THR A 87 43.73 -9.53 10.93
C THR A 87 44.43 -8.91 9.73
N THR A 88 45.72 -8.68 9.85
CA THR A 88 46.55 -8.13 8.77
C THR A 88 47.90 -8.84 8.73
N ARG A 89 48.73 -8.45 7.78
CA ARG A 89 50.15 -8.83 7.74
C ARG A 89 50.97 -7.56 7.87
N ASN A 90 51.91 -7.57 8.81
CA ASN A 90 52.81 -6.44 9.01
C ASN A 90 53.85 -6.36 7.88
N ARG A 91 54.74 -5.35 7.91
CA ARG A 91 55.82 -5.17 6.92
C ARG A 91 56.82 -6.34 6.86
N ARG A 92 56.88 -7.19 7.89
CA ARG A 92 57.69 -8.41 7.93
C ARG A 92 56.92 -9.63 7.43
N ASN A 93 55.72 -9.42 6.88
CA ASN A 93 54.79 -10.44 6.41
C ASN A 93 54.27 -11.37 7.54
N GLU A 94 54.41 -10.96 8.80
CA GLU A 94 53.93 -11.71 9.97
C GLU A 94 52.45 -11.42 10.21
N PRO A 95 51.63 -12.44 10.53
CA PRO A 95 50.22 -12.24 10.83
C PRO A 95 50.02 -11.51 12.16
N GLU A 96 49.07 -10.57 12.16
CA GLU A 96 48.77 -9.74 13.32
C GLU A 96 47.27 -9.47 13.42
N ILE A 97 46.76 -9.32 14.65
CA ILE A 97 45.41 -8.82 14.91
C ILE A 97 45.46 -7.28 14.88
N ALA A 98 44.82 -6.69 13.87
CA ALA A 98 44.72 -5.24 13.70
C ALA A 98 43.62 -4.65 14.59
N VAL A 99 42.46 -5.31 14.65
CA VAL A 99 41.29 -4.87 15.41
C VAL A 99 40.66 -6.05 16.13
N ARG A 100 40.35 -5.86 17.41
CA ARG A 100 39.74 -6.86 18.29
C ARG A 100 38.60 -6.24 19.10
N GLY A 101 37.36 -6.40 18.62
CA GLY A 101 36.13 -6.08 19.36
C GLY A 101 35.94 -6.98 20.57
N TYR A 102 34.87 -6.82 21.36
CA TYR A 102 34.62 -7.68 22.53
C TYR A 102 34.34 -9.13 22.15
N ASP A 103 34.38 -10.02 23.13
CA ASP A 103 33.68 -11.30 22.94
C ASP A 103 32.18 -11.06 22.78
N LYS A 104 31.50 -11.90 21.99
CA LYS A 104 30.03 -11.86 21.95
C LYS A 104 29.51 -12.18 23.36
N PHE A 105 28.86 -11.20 23.96
CA PHE A 105 28.12 -11.34 25.21
C PHE A 105 26.61 -11.37 24.94
N PHE A 106 25.88 -11.96 25.88
CA PHE A 106 24.46 -12.31 25.74
C PHE A 106 23.63 -11.64 26.83
N ASN A 107 22.31 -11.54 26.61
CA ASN A 107 21.40 -11.03 27.63
C ASN A 107 21.24 -12.05 28.77
N VAL A 108 20.91 -11.58 29.96
CA VAL A 108 20.55 -12.47 31.08
C VAL A 108 19.45 -13.45 30.64
N GLY A 109 19.66 -14.73 30.92
CA GLY A 109 18.75 -15.83 30.53
C GLY A 109 18.84 -16.30 29.09
N GLU A 110 19.69 -15.71 28.22
CA GLU A 110 19.78 -16.10 26.80
C GLU A 110 20.64 -17.35 26.58
N VAL A 111 21.70 -17.50 27.38
CA VAL A 111 22.56 -18.70 27.42
C VAL A 111 22.75 -19.15 28.86
N ASN A 112 23.09 -20.42 29.05
CA ASN A 112 23.27 -21.01 30.37
C ASN A 112 24.24 -20.19 31.24
N GLU A 113 25.35 -19.71 30.68
CA GLU A 113 26.35 -18.90 31.38
C GLU A 113 25.82 -17.55 31.90
N THR A 114 24.71 -17.06 31.33
CA THR A 114 24.05 -15.79 31.70
C THR A 114 22.77 -15.98 32.52
N GLU A 115 22.46 -17.20 32.97
CA GLU A 115 21.41 -17.40 33.95
C GLU A 115 21.86 -16.90 35.33
N TRP A 116 20.97 -16.24 36.08
CA TRP A 116 21.31 -15.66 37.39
C TRP A 116 21.98 -16.65 38.33
N LYS A 117 21.52 -17.91 38.36
CA LYS A 117 22.14 -18.97 39.17
C LYS A 117 23.63 -19.13 38.83
N ASN A 118 23.96 -19.23 37.55
CA ASN A 118 25.33 -19.41 37.09
C ASN A 118 26.16 -18.14 37.26
N ILE A 119 25.57 -16.96 37.08
CA ILE A 119 26.23 -15.67 37.35
C ILE A 119 26.63 -15.58 38.82
N LEU A 120 25.72 -15.91 39.75
CA LEU A 120 25.97 -15.88 41.20
C LEU A 120 27.06 -16.88 41.62
N GLU A 121 27.08 -18.07 41.02
CA GLU A 121 28.02 -19.15 41.40
C GLU A 121 29.41 -19.02 40.76
N GLN A 122 29.49 -18.52 39.52
CA GLN A 122 30.70 -18.63 38.68
C GLN A 122 31.41 -17.31 38.42
N THR A 123 30.82 -16.17 38.81
CA THR A 123 31.40 -14.85 38.57
C THR A 123 31.94 -14.19 39.83
N ARG A 124 32.89 -13.28 39.63
CA ARG A 124 33.38 -12.35 40.65
C ARG A 124 33.59 -10.99 40.03
N GLY A 125 33.54 -9.94 40.83
CA GLY A 125 33.91 -8.61 40.36
C GLY A 125 35.40 -8.51 39.92
N PRO A 126 35.77 -7.61 38.99
CA PRO A 126 37.16 -7.29 38.65
C PRO A 126 38.12 -7.22 39.83
N THR A 127 39.31 -7.79 39.60
CA THR A 127 40.42 -7.96 40.55
C THR A 127 41.17 -6.66 40.88
N SER A 128 40.52 -5.49 40.75
CA SER A 128 41.08 -4.18 41.07
C SER A 128 40.53 -3.53 42.33
N SER A 129 40.39 -4.31 43.39
CA SER A 129 40.37 -3.90 44.80
C SER A 129 40.36 -5.17 45.66
N PRO A 130 40.78 -5.16 46.94
CA PRO A 130 40.55 -6.29 47.86
C PRO A 130 39.06 -6.62 48.06
N SER A 131 38.18 -5.76 47.56
CA SER A 131 36.73 -5.94 47.50
C SER A 131 36.28 -6.39 46.11
N ARG A 132 35.46 -7.44 46.07
CA ARG A 132 34.67 -7.88 44.91
C ARG A 132 33.97 -6.64 44.34
N ARG A 133 34.10 -6.30 43.07
CA ARG A 133 33.48 -5.10 42.44
C ARG A 133 33.04 -5.38 41.01
N MET A 134 31.77 -5.33 40.63
CA MET A 134 31.24 -5.41 39.26
C MET A 134 30.98 -3.99 38.70
N ALA A 135 31.23 -3.79 37.40
CA ALA A 135 31.03 -2.50 36.75
C ALA A 135 29.88 -2.56 35.73
N ALA A 136 28.92 -1.64 35.83
CA ALA A 136 27.82 -1.49 34.88
C ALA A 136 28.03 -0.22 34.02
N SER A 137 27.89 -0.34 32.70
CA SER A 137 27.97 0.79 31.74
C SER A 137 26.77 0.79 30.79
N SER A 138 26.18 1.95 30.50
CA SER A 138 25.09 2.10 29.52
C SER A 138 25.57 1.80 28.09
N SER A 139 24.69 1.26 27.23
CA SER A 139 24.99 0.91 25.82
C SER A 139 23.95 1.43 24.84
N SER A 140 24.36 1.64 23.58
CA SER A 140 23.53 1.86 22.37
C SER A 140 24.17 1.11 21.16
N PRO A 141 23.55 1.01 19.97
CA PRO A 141 24.11 0.31 18.80
C PRO A 141 24.68 1.21 17.67
N ALA A 142 25.90 0.91 17.18
CA ALA A 142 26.73 1.79 16.31
C ALA A 142 26.83 1.41 14.82
N LEU A 143 27.19 2.39 13.94
CA LEU A 143 28.49 2.44 13.20
C LEU A 143 28.65 3.65 12.23
N ARG A 144 29.69 4.49 12.43
CA ARG A 144 30.77 4.90 11.46
C ARG A 144 31.40 6.28 11.78
N MET A 145 32.71 6.33 12.01
CA MET A 145 33.47 7.52 12.45
C MET A 145 33.28 8.82 11.63
N ALA A 146 33.05 9.93 12.35
CA ALA A 146 33.34 11.30 11.90
C ALA A 146 34.20 12.06 12.94
N ARG A 147 35.36 12.54 12.47
CA ARG A 147 36.25 13.62 12.98
C ARG A 147 36.14 14.01 14.47
N TYR A 148 36.62 13.15 15.37
CA TYR A 148 36.87 13.53 16.77
C TYR A 148 38.16 12.89 17.30
N SER A 149 39.34 13.42 16.90
CA SER A 149 40.46 13.68 17.81
C SER A 149 41.57 14.46 17.09
N GLN A 150 42.40 15.13 17.89
CA GLN A 150 43.67 15.71 17.48
C GLN A 150 44.63 14.60 16.97
N ASP A 151 45.42 14.92 15.94
CA ASP A 151 46.46 14.10 15.29
C ASP A 151 46.19 12.57 15.25
N GLU A 152 45.49 12.13 14.19
CA GLU A 152 45.21 10.70 13.93
C GLU A 152 46.47 9.82 13.96
N GLY A 153 47.63 10.37 13.56
CA GLY A 153 48.91 9.66 13.59
C GLY A 153 49.39 9.40 15.01
N ALA A 154 49.24 10.37 15.91
CA ALA A 154 49.60 10.22 17.32
C ALA A 154 48.69 9.19 18.03
N LEU A 155 47.38 9.23 17.76
CA LEU A 155 46.44 8.25 18.32
C LEU A 155 46.74 6.84 17.81
N ALA A 156 46.98 6.69 16.50
CA ALA A 156 47.36 5.40 15.91
C ALA A 156 48.66 4.85 16.53
N ALA A 157 49.67 5.70 16.72
CA ALA A 157 50.93 5.33 17.37
C ALA A 157 50.70 4.87 18.82
N GLU A 158 49.84 5.55 19.57
CA GLU A 158 49.56 5.21 20.97
C GLU A 158 48.78 3.89 21.11
N LEU A 159 47.73 3.69 20.31
CA LEU A 159 46.97 2.43 20.26
C LEU A 159 47.89 1.26 19.87
N ARG A 160 48.76 1.49 18.88
CA ARG A 160 49.77 0.51 18.46
C ARG A 160 50.77 0.20 19.57
N ARG A 161 51.29 1.23 20.25
CA ARG A 161 52.25 1.09 21.36
C ARG A 161 51.66 0.31 22.53
N ARG A 162 50.34 0.42 22.76
CA ARG A 162 49.61 -0.32 23.80
C ARG A 162 49.13 -1.70 23.34
N ASN A 163 49.19 -2.01 22.04
CA ASN A 163 48.61 -3.20 21.43
C ASN A 163 47.10 -3.34 21.73
N VAL A 164 46.34 -2.25 21.57
CA VAL A 164 44.92 -2.20 21.92
C VAL A 164 44.05 -1.68 20.77
N THR A 165 42.80 -2.14 20.77
CA THR A 165 41.69 -1.55 20.01
C THR A 165 40.87 -0.68 20.95
N ALA A 166 40.71 0.61 20.62
CA ALA A 166 39.69 1.46 21.25
C ALA A 166 38.31 1.09 20.68
N VAL A 167 37.36 0.82 21.56
CA VAL A 167 35.97 0.46 21.22
C VAL A 167 35.07 1.59 21.71
N ALA A 168 34.48 2.30 20.76
CA ALA A 168 33.61 3.43 21.02
C ALA A 168 32.29 3.27 20.29
N GLU A 169 31.26 3.84 20.90
CA GLU A 169 29.91 3.95 20.40
C GLU A 169 29.76 5.32 19.74
N LEU A 170 29.29 5.37 18.49
CA LEU A 170 28.97 6.64 17.85
C LEU A 170 27.52 6.96 18.15
N CYS A 171 27.29 8.06 18.86
CA CYS A 171 25.94 8.55 19.13
C CYS A 171 25.84 9.94 18.52
N ASP A 172 25.10 10.09 17.41
CA ASP A 172 24.93 11.37 16.71
C ASP A 172 23.64 11.32 15.87
N ASP A 173 22.58 11.96 16.35
CA ASP A 173 21.27 11.98 15.69
C ASP A 173 21.33 12.63 14.28
N ALA A 174 22.33 13.50 14.02
CA ALA A 174 22.53 14.09 12.70
C ALA A 174 23.13 13.09 11.68
N PHE A 175 23.77 12.03 12.17
CA PHE A 175 24.28 10.94 11.35
C PHE A 175 23.26 9.80 11.21
N GLU A 176 22.74 9.29 12.33
CA GLU A 176 21.72 8.24 12.39
C GLU A 176 20.99 8.32 13.74
N GLU A 177 19.65 8.48 13.72
CA GLU A 177 18.86 8.43 14.96
C GLU A 177 18.67 6.97 15.42
N HIS A 178 18.86 6.75 16.72
CA HIS A 178 18.59 5.49 17.40
C HIS A 178 17.40 5.63 18.36
N ILE A 179 17.25 4.68 19.28
CA ILE A 179 16.20 4.70 20.30
C ILE A 179 16.35 5.90 21.26
N LEU A 180 17.56 6.26 21.67
CA LEU A 180 17.81 7.37 22.60
C LEU A 180 18.29 8.61 21.84
N ALA A 181 17.87 9.78 22.30
CA ALA A 181 18.22 11.06 21.67
C ALA A 181 19.61 11.57 22.07
N TYR A 182 20.43 11.84 21.06
CA TYR A 182 21.75 12.45 21.15
C TYR A 182 21.81 13.72 20.32
N GLY A 183 21.24 14.80 20.86
CA GLY A 183 21.37 16.13 20.28
C GLY A 183 22.84 16.60 20.15
N GLU A 184 23.06 17.71 19.45
CA GLU A 184 24.41 18.23 19.12
C GLU A 184 25.36 18.34 20.32
N ASP A 185 24.84 18.64 21.51
CA ASP A 185 25.61 18.75 22.76
C ASP A 185 26.10 17.40 23.29
N LYS A 186 25.43 16.31 22.92
CA LYS A 186 25.73 14.93 23.31
C LYS A 186 26.35 14.12 22.17
N ALA A 187 26.29 14.60 20.93
CA ALA A 187 26.84 13.93 19.78
C ALA A 187 28.35 13.67 19.92
N GLY A 188 28.79 12.44 19.60
CA GLY A 188 30.22 12.09 19.57
C GLY A 188 30.52 10.60 19.81
N LEU A 189 31.82 10.30 19.94
CA LEU A 189 32.32 8.96 20.21
C LEU A 189 32.40 8.69 21.71
N TYR A 190 31.52 7.84 22.22
CA TYR A 190 31.51 7.38 23.61
C TYR A 190 32.44 6.18 23.77
N LEU A 191 33.61 6.40 24.37
CA LEU A 191 34.58 5.33 24.57
C LEU A 191 34.14 4.45 25.75
N HIS A 192 33.78 3.21 25.43
CA HIS A 192 33.35 2.24 26.43
C HIS A 192 34.37 1.12 26.62
N GLY A 193 35.36 0.91 25.75
CA GLY A 193 36.39 -0.09 26.04
C GLY A 193 37.69 0.06 25.31
N MET A 194 38.67 -0.69 25.83
CA MET A 194 39.96 -0.88 25.20
C MET A 194 40.36 -2.34 25.35
N ASN A 195 40.43 -3.06 24.24
CA ASN A 195 40.72 -4.48 24.22
C ASN A 195 42.14 -4.71 23.73
N LEU A 196 42.88 -5.62 24.36
CA LEU A 196 44.16 -6.05 23.80
C LEU A 196 43.92 -6.82 22.50
N ASN A 197 44.76 -6.59 21.51
CA ASN A 197 44.70 -7.28 20.22
C ASN A 197 45.29 -8.69 20.34
N LEU A 198 44.64 -9.54 21.12
CA LEU A 198 45.03 -10.93 21.38
C LEU A 198 43.90 -11.88 20.97
N PRO A 199 44.21 -13.16 20.66
CA PRO A 199 43.18 -14.18 20.40
C PRO A 199 42.20 -14.35 21.57
N VAL A 200 42.73 -14.30 22.79
CA VAL A 200 41.99 -14.40 24.06
C VAL A 200 41.48 -13.01 24.46
N PHE A 201 40.29 -12.96 25.06
CA PHE A 201 39.73 -11.70 25.54
C PHE A 201 40.49 -11.17 26.75
N THR A 202 40.96 -9.94 26.63
CA THR A 202 41.51 -9.17 27.74
C THR A 202 41.19 -7.70 27.50
N THR A 203 40.61 -7.04 28.49
CA THR A 203 40.11 -5.67 28.35
C THR A 203 40.59 -4.78 29.50
N TYR A 204 40.67 -3.47 29.25
CA TYR A 204 41.03 -2.50 30.28
C TYR A 204 39.89 -2.35 31.30
N THR A 205 40.25 -2.03 32.54
CA THR A 205 39.27 -1.62 33.54
C THR A 205 38.61 -0.31 33.12
N SER A 206 37.34 -0.11 33.49
CA SER A 206 36.58 1.06 33.09
C SER A 206 37.25 2.39 33.51
N ASP A 207 37.98 2.42 34.62
CA ASP A 207 38.73 3.60 35.06
C ASP A 207 39.82 4.00 34.06
N LEU A 208 40.56 3.02 33.53
CA LEU A 208 41.60 3.25 32.52
C LEU A 208 41.01 3.65 31.16
N VAL A 209 39.81 3.16 30.86
CA VAL A 209 39.06 3.56 29.66
C VAL A 209 38.61 5.02 29.80
N GLN A 210 38.06 5.42 30.94
CA GLN A 210 37.68 6.81 31.19
C GLN A 210 38.88 7.75 31.16
N GLN A 211 40.02 7.34 31.73
CA GLN A 211 41.26 8.10 31.64
C GLN A 211 41.70 8.29 30.17
N PHE A 212 41.70 7.23 29.37
CA PHE A 212 42.04 7.33 27.94
C PHE A 212 41.03 8.20 27.18
N ALA A 213 39.76 8.18 27.57
CA ALA A 213 38.75 9.04 26.99
C ALA A 213 39.06 10.52 27.25
N ASP A 214 39.41 10.87 28.49
CA ASP A 214 39.82 12.24 28.85
C ASP A 214 41.11 12.66 28.13
N ASP A 215 42.10 11.77 28.03
CA ASP A 215 43.39 12.04 27.38
C ASP A 215 43.27 12.32 25.86
N TRP A 216 42.34 11.64 25.18
CA TRP A 216 42.22 11.68 23.71
C TRP A 216 40.93 12.35 23.20
N GLY A 217 40.11 12.90 24.10
CA GLY A 217 38.91 13.68 23.75
C GLY A 217 37.69 12.84 23.37
N PHE A 218 37.59 11.59 23.83
CA PHE A 218 36.37 10.80 23.69
C PHE A 218 35.35 11.19 24.76
N ARG A 219 34.06 10.96 24.49
CA ARG A 219 33.02 11.06 25.53
C ARG A 219 33.11 9.85 26.46
N LYS A 220 32.91 10.08 27.76
CA LYS A 220 32.92 9.02 28.77
C LYS A 220 31.58 8.30 28.84
N THR A 221 31.63 6.98 28.90
CA THR A 221 30.47 6.16 29.24
C THR A 221 30.26 6.15 30.75
N GLY A 222 28.99 6.24 31.18
CA GLY A 222 28.61 6.15 32.59
C GLY A 222 29.13 4.86 33.23
N LEU A 223 29.58 4.94 34.49
CA LEU A 223 30.18 3.84 35.21
C LEU A 223 29.64 3.79 36.63
N ILE A 224 29.09 2.65 37.01
CA ILE A 224 28.68 2.34 38.38
C ILE A 224 29.44 1.09 38.82
N VAL A 225 30.04 1.15 40.00
CA VAL A 225 30.81 0.05 40.56
C VAL A 225 30.13 -0.45 41.82
N MET A 226 29.72 -1.72 41.83
CA MET A 226 28.98 -2.38 42.92
C MET A 226 29.75 -3.57 43.43
N GLU A 227 29.76 -3.84 44.74
CA GLU A 227 30.65 -4.86 45.28
C GLU A 227 30.08 -6.28 45.21
N ASP A 228 28.76 -6.38 45.35
CA ASP A 228 28.03 -7.63 45.37
C ASP A 228 27.23 -7.84 44.08
N VAL A 229 27.26 -9.05 43.54
CA VAL A 229 26.42 -9.45 42.41
C VAL A 229 24.93 -9.39 42.75
N ASN A 230 24.56 -9.59 44.02
CA ASN A 230 23.18 -9.38 44.47
C ASN A 230 22.78 -7.90 44.45
N GLU A 231 23.72 -7.00 44.77
CA GLU A 231 23.51 -5.55 44.66
C GLU A 231 23.29 -5.16 43.20
N VAL A 232 24.10 -5.71 42.28
CA VAL A 232 23.92 -5.53 40.83
C VAL A 232 22.53 -6.02 40.39
N LYS A 233 22.13 -7.22 40.82
CA LYS A 233 20.81 -7.76 40.48
C LYS A 233 19.68 -6.85 40.96
N ASN A 234 19.70 -6.47 42.25
CA ASN A 234 18.67 -5.62 42.84
C ASN A 234 18.63 -4.23 42.19
N PHE A 235 19.80 -3.68 41.82
CA PHE A 235 19.89 -2.42 41.09
C PHE A 235 19.24 -2.54 39.71
N LEU A 236 19.57 -3.59 38.96
CA LEU A 236 19.03 -3.79 37.61
C LEU A 236 17.51 -4.01 37.62
N GLU A 237 16.99 -4.75 38.61
CA GLU A 237 15.55 -4.94 38.82
C GLU A 237 14.85 -3.60 39.12
N LYS A 238 15.41 -2.78 40.02
CA LYS A 238 14.86 -1.45 40.32
C LYS A 238 14.87 -0.49 39.13
N VAL A 239 15.95 -0.46 38.35
CA VAL A 239 16.00 0.42 37.18
C VAL A 239 15.06 -0.10 36.09
N ALA A 240 14.84 -1.41 35.98
CA ALA A 240 13.88 -1.98 35.03
C ALA A 240 12.43 -1.56 35.33
N GLU A 241 12.08 -1.25 36.58
CA GLU A 241 10.76 -0.70 36.94
C GLU A 241 10.57 0.73 36.41
N SER A 242 11.63 1.53 36.37
CA SER A 242 11.57 2.94 35.96
C SER A 242 11.95 3.19 34.49
N GLY A 243 12.70 2.29 33.85
CA GLY A 243 13.27 2.48 32.50
C GLY A 243 14.29 3.62 32.40
N ALA A 244 14.64 4.23 33.53
CA ALA A 244 15.46 5.43 33.61
C ALA A 244 16.37 5.42 34.85
N HIS A 245 17.58 5.95 34.71
CA HIS A 245 18.57 6.08 35.76
C HIS A 245 19.19 7.49 35.76
N ASP A 246 19.34 8.10 36.93
CA ASP A 246 19.83 9.49 37.10
C ASP A 246 19.10 10.53 36.22
N GLY A 247 17.78 10.35 36.07
CA GLY A 247 16.94 11.24 35.27
C GLY A 247 17.17 11.15 33.76
N ARG A 248 17.81 10.08 33.29
CA ARG A 248 17.98 9.77 31.86
C ARG A 248 17.43 8.38 31.56
N ASP A 249 16.78 8.25 30.41
CA ASP A 249 16.37 6.96 29.89
C ASP A 249 17.60 6.11 29.57
N VAL A 250 17.56 4.83 29.94
CA VAL A 250 18.67 3.89 29.73
C VAL A 250 18.13 2.62 29.09
N GLU A 251 18.61 2.31 27.89
CA GLU A 251 18.22 1.10 27.13
C GLU A 251 18.62 -0.19 27.89
N GLY A 252 19.75 -0.14 28.57
CA GLY A 252 20.24 -1.26 29.37
C GLY A 252 21.67 -1.04 29.84
N PHE A 253 22.17 -2.05 30.56
CA PHE A 253 23.52 -2.05 31.10
C PHE A 253 24.32 -3.23 30.56
N VAL A 254 25.60 -2.97 30.29
CA VAL A 254 26.63 -3.99 30.09
C VAL A 254 27.37 -4.16 31.41
N ILE A 255 27.30 -5.35 31.99
CA ILE A 255 27.95 -5.71 33.24
C ILE A 255 29.28 -6.37 32.91
N ARG A 256 30.35 -5.87 33.51
CA ARG A 256 31.72 -6.39 33.37
C ARG A 256 32.14 -7.07 34.66
N CYS A 257 32.51 -8.33 34.54
CA CYS A 257 33.02 -9.13 35.64
C CYS A 257 34.09 -10.11 35.17
N GLN A 258 34.51 -11.01 36.04
CA GLN A 258 35.32 -12.15 35.66
C GLN A 258 34.58 -13.44 35.97
N ARG A 259 34.78 -14.49 35.15
CA ARG A 259 34.13 -15.79 35.32
C ARG A 259 35.12 -16.94 35.27
N SER A 260 34.82 -18.01 36.01
CA SER A 260 35.51 -19.30 35.90
C SER A 260 34.50 -20.44 36.09
N TYR A 261 34.51 -21.43 35.18
CA TYR A 261 33.64 -22.62 35.30
C TYR A 261 34.05 -23.52 36.47
N ASN A 262 35.35 -23.53 36.79
CA ASN A 262 35.89 -24.24 37.92
C ASN A 262 37.00 -23.38 38.55
N PRO A 263 36.66 -22.54 39.53
CA PRO A 263 37.64 -21.65 40.19
C PRO A 263 38.86 -22.37 40.77
N ALA A 264 38.75 -23.69 41.06
CA ALA A 264 39.86 -24.49 41.56
C ALA A 264 40.82 -24.99 40.45
N ALA A 265 40.37 -25.04 39.18
CA ALA A 265 41.14 -25.61 38.08
C ALA A 265 41.44 -24.61 36.93
N THR A 266 40.60 -23.59 36.74
CA THR A 266 40.72 -22.62 35.65
C THR A 266 40.79 -21.19 36.18
N PRO A 267 41.72 -20.35 35.66
CA PRO A 267 41.78 -18.95 36.06
C PRO A 267 40.51 -18.21 35.61
N TYR A 268 40.19 -17.15 36.33
CA TYR A 268 39.10 -16.26 35.96
C TYR A 268 39.47 -15.46 34.71
N GLN A 269 38.53 -15.34 33.79
CA GLN A 269 38.66 -14.57 32.55
C GLN A 269 37.63 -13.45 32.52
N ASP A 270 37.93 -12.36 31.80
CA ASP A 270 36.99 -11.25 31.61
C ASP A 270 35.71 -11.78 30.95
N PHE A 271 34.57 -11.44 31.54
CA PHE A 271 33.27 -11.94 31.13
C PHE A 271 32.24 -10.83 31.22
N PHE A 272 31.56 -10.58 30.11
CA PHE A 272 30.51 -9.57 30.03
C PHE A 272 29.17 -10.24 29.82
N PHE A 273 28.13 -9.65 30.38
CA PHE A 273 26.74 -9.95 30.05
C PHE A 273 25.96 -8.64 30.03
N LYS A 274 24.84 -8.63 29.32
CA LYS A 274 23.97 -7.45 29.26
C LYS A 274 22.64 -7.72 29.94
N VAL A 275 22.04 -6.66 30.42
CA VAL A 275 20.64 -6.60 30.82
C VAL A 275 20.00 -5.49 30.03
N HIS A 276 19.28 -5.88 28.98
CA HIS A 276 18.38 -5.00 28.27
C HIS A 276 17.11 -4.87 29.10
N GLN A 277 16.66 -3.64 29.33
CA GLN A 277 15.40 -3.40 30.01
C GLN A 277 14.31 -3.51 28.96
N GLY A 278 13.41 -4.48 29.12
CA GLY A 278 12.28 -4.73 28.22
C GLY A 278 11.22 -3.64 28.34
N VAL A 279 11.59 -2.42 27.98
CA VAL A 279 10.69 -1.37 27.59
C VAL A 279 10.69 -1.42 26.07
N ASP A 280 9.58 -1.85 25.47
CA ASP A 280 9.40 -1.99 24.03
C ASP A 280 9.52 -0.62 23.35
N PHE A 281 10.76 -0.22 23.09
CA PHE A 281 11.06 0.98 22.34
C PHE A 281 10.93 0.68 20.84
N TRP A 282 9.80 1.08 20.26
CA TRP A 282 9.62 1.75 18.95
C TRP A 282 10.57 1.44 17.77
N GLU A 283 11.16 0.25 17.66
CA GLU A 283 11.94 -0.17 16.49
C GLU A 283 11.32 -1.39 15.80
N THR A 284 10.41 -1.12 14.87
CA THR A 284 10.25 -1.98 13.68
C THR A 284 10.18 -1.09 12.43
N SER A 285 11.33 -0.91 11.78
CA SER A 285 11.37 -0.52 10.36
C SER A 285 11.10 -1.77 9.49
N PRO A 286 10.63 -1.68 8.24
CA PRO A 286 9.43 -1.03 7.71
C PRO A 286 8.31 -2.05 7.42
N VAL A 287 7.08 -1.81 7.90
CA VAL A 287 5.79 -2.34 7.36
C VAL A 287 5.67 -3.87 7.10
N GLN A 288 6.59 -4.70 7.57
CA GLN A 288 6.46 -6.16 7.53
C GLN A 288 6.65 -6.71 8.94
N GLU A 289 5.56 -7.25 9.48
CA GLU A 289 5.43 -7.89 10.80
C GLU A 289 5.31 -6.96 12.01
N ALA A 290 4.07 -6.67 12.41
CA ALA A 290 3.72 -6.33 13.79
C ALA A 290 2.31 -6.89 14.10
N GLN A 291 2.27 -8.13 14.59
CA GLN A 291 1.14 -8.75 15.27
C GLN A 291 1.43 -8.77 16.78
N ALA A 292 1.38 -7.59 17.42
CA ALA A 292 1.22 -7.40 18.87
C ALA A 292 1.11 -5.88 19.13
N ASP A 293 -0.03 -5.46 19.67
CA ASP A 293 -0.43 -4.17 20.28
C ASP A 293 0.13 -2.78 19.85
N HIS A 294 0.84 -2.63 18.74
CA HIS A 294 1.32 -1.34 18.21
C HIS A 294 0.26 -0.48 17.48
N GLY A 295 -1.04 -0.78 17.63
CA GLY A 295 -2.11 -0.24 16.77
C GLY A 295 -2.33 1.27 16.85
N ARG A 296 -2.20 1.89 18.04
CA ARG A 296 -2.49 3.33 18.25
C ARG A 296 -1.33 4.24 17.85
N VAL A 297 -0.13 3.75 18.16
CA VAL A 297 1.20 4.21 17.76
C VAL A 297 1.31 4.29 16.23
N SER A 298 0.95 3.16 15.59
CA SER A 298 0.64 2.98 14.16
C SER A 298 -0.02 4.18 13.48
N LEU A 299 -1.18 4.56 14.03
CA LEU A 299 -2.10 5.50 13.41
C LEU A 299 -1.64 6.95 13.51
N TYR A 300 -1.03 7.36 14.63
CA TYR A 300 -0.48 8.71 14.77
C TYR A 300 0.70 8.93 13.83
N ALA A 301 1.64 7.98 13.81
CA ALA A 301 2.79 8.02 12.91
C ALA A 301 2.34 8.08 11.45
N ARG A 302 1.41 7.22 11.02
CA ARG A 302 0.88 7.24 9.64
C ARG A 302 0.17 8.55 9.29
N LYS A 303 -0.56 9.17 10.22
CA LYS A 303 -1.20 10.49 10.00
C LYS A 303 -0.17 11.61 9.85
N ARG A 304 0.88 11.63 10.70
CA ARG A 304 1.97 12.63 10.61
C ARG A 304 2.78 12.45 9.32
N LEU A 305 3.14 11.22 8.97
CA LEU A 305 3.89 10.91 7.74
C LEU A 305 3.06 11.21 6.47
N ALA A 306 1.74 11.04 6.51
CA ALA A 306 0.86 11.44 5.41
C ALA A 306 0.68 12.97 5.31
N ALA A 307 0.69 13.68 6.45
CA ALA A 307 0.57 15.14 6.49
C ALA A 307 1.87 15.86 6.08
N ASP A 308 3.04 15.26 6.36
CA ASP A 308 4.35 15.78 5.95
C ASP A 308 5.15 14.74 5.14
N PRO A 309 5.05 14.77 3.79
CA PRO A 309 5.79 13.85 2.92
C PRO A 309 7.32 13.99 3.01
N LYS A 310 7.85 15.10 3.55
CA LYS A 310 9.30 15.24 3.78
C LYS A 310 9.75 14.42 4.97
N LEU A 311 8.97 14.42 6.05
CA LEU A 311 9.19 13.56 7.21
C LEU A 311 9.17 12.08 6.80
N GLY A 312 8.29 11.69 5.88
CA GLY A 312 8.27 10.34 5.30
C GLY A 312 9.57 9.90 4.64
N LYS A 313 10.25 10.80 3.91
CA LYS A 313 11.54 10.50 3.28
C LYS A 313 12.68 10.41 4.30
N LEU A 314 12.65 11.29 5.30
CA LEU A 314 13.62 11.31 6.40
C LEU A 314 13.48 10.05 7.28
N TYR A 315 12.25 9.62 7.55
CA TYR A 315 11.98 8.44 8.38
C TYR A 315 12.56 7.15 7.80
N VAL A 316 12.53 6.99 6.47
CA VAL A 316 13.17 5.84 5.77
C VAL A 316 14.70 5.88 5.87
N GLN A 317 15.27 7.06 6.13
CA GLN A 317 16.70 7.28 6.30
C GLN A 317 17.10 7.32 7.79
N ASN A 318 16.25 6.82 8.70
CA ASN A 318 16.46 6.88 10.16
C ASN A 318 16.60 8.30 10.71
N HIS A 319 15.81 9.25 10.19
CA HIS A 319 15.74 10.63 10.67
C HIS A 319 14.29 11.05 10.98
N GLY A 320 14.08 11.78 12.06
CA GLY A 320 12.78 12.22 12.56
C GLY A 320 12.00 11.14 13.32
N ILE A 321 12.64 10.04 13.72
CA ILE A 321 12.03 8.93 14.46
C ILE A 321 11.78 9.36 15.91
N ILE A 322 12.81 9.91 16.56
CA ILE A 322 12.75 10.38 17.94
C ILE A 322 11.76 11.55 18.04
N GLY A 323 11.85 12.50 17.12
CA GLY A 323 10.91 13.61 17.06
C GLY A 323 9.46 13.16 16.89
N LEU A 324 9.20 12.14 16.06
CA LEU A 324 7.85 11.60 15.87
C LEU A 324 7.33 10.87 17.12
N ARG A 325 8.21 10.16 17.84
CA ARG A 325 7.88 9.52 19.12
C ARG A 325 7.58 10.55 20.19
N ASP A 326 8.45 11.54 20.37
CA ASP A 326 8.29 12.57 21.41
C ASP A 326 7.05 13.43 21.15
N ASP A 327 6.76 13.74 19.87
CA ASP A 327 5.51 14.38 19.45
C ASP A 327 4.28 13.55 19.82
N PHE A 328 4.35 12.23 19.67
CA PHE A 328 3.28 11.32 20.07
C PHE A 328 3.10 11.27 21.59
N LEU A 329 4.20 11.15 22.34
CA LEU A 329 4.20 11.14 23.81
C LEU A 329 3.62 12.46 24.35
N ALA A 330 4.04 13.59 23.79
CA ALA A 330 3.50 14.92 24.11
C ALA A 330 2.00 15.03 23.75
N PHE A 331 1.59 14.55 22.57
CA PHE A 331 0.19 14.50 22.17
C PHE A 331 -0.67 13.67 23.13
N LYS A 332 -0.09 12.61 23.71
CA LYS A 332 -0.74 11.74 24.69
C LYS A 332 -0.62 12.22 26.13
N GLN A 333 0.21 13.22 26.41
CA GLN A 333 0.56 13.68 27.75
C GLN A 333 1.10 12.56 28.66
N ILE A 334 1.83 11.62 28.07
CA ILE A 334 2.50 10.53 28.79
C ILE A 334 4.00 10.65 28.58
N ASN A 335 4.80 10.28 29.58
CA ASN A 335 6.25 10.18 29.41
C ASN A 335 6.62 8.80 28.82
N GLY A 336 7.86 8.65 28.34
CA GLY A 336 8.31 7.41 27.69
C GLY A 336 8.29 6.17 28.59
N ALA A 337 8.61 6.34 29.88
CA ALA A 337 8.58 5.27 30.88
C ALA A 337 7.14 4.79 31.17
N ASP A 338 6.20 5.71 31.33
CA ASP A 338 4.78 5.42 31.54
C ASP A 338 4.19 4.71 30.31
N ALA A 339 4.58 5.15 29.10
CA ALA A 339 4.14 4.55 27.85
C ALA A 339 4.60 3.10 27.67
N ALA A 340 5.82 2.76 28.12
CA ALA A 340 6.36 1.40 28.05
C ALA A 340 5.85 0.50 29.20
N ASN A 341 5.51 1.07 30.35
CA ASN A 341 4.88 0.35 31.46
C ASN A 341 3.40 -0.03 31.19
N PHE A 342 2.77 0.50 30.14
CA PHE A 342 1.43 0.09 29.70
C PHE A 342 1.37 -1.35 29.16
N GLU A 343 2.46 -1.89 28.62
CA GLU A 343 2.53 -3.28 28.12
C GLU A 343 2.77 -4.29 29.25
N ASN A 344 3.50 -3.91 30.31
CA ASN A 344 3.77 -4.79 31.45
C ASN A 344 2.60 -4.92 32.45
N GLN A 345 1.54 -4.12 32.32
CA GLN A 345 0.31 -4.20 33.13
C GLN A 345 -0.82 -5.03 32.49
N THR A 346 -0.52 -5.93 31.54
CA THR A 346 -1.48 -6.98 31.12
C THR A 346 -1.45 -8.22 32.03
N GLY A 347 -1.06 -8.05 33.29
CA GLY A 347 -1.26 -9.02 34.36
C GLY A 347 -2.08 -8.38 35.48
N ASP A 348 -3.33 -8.82 35.62
CA ASP A 348 -4.23 -8.70 36.77
C ASP A 348 -3.92 -7.59 37.80
N GLY A 349 -4.67 -6.49 37.77
CA GLY A 349 -4.85 -5.62 38.95
C GLY A 349 -4.73 -4.11 38.70
N GLU A 350 -5.88 -3.44 38.82
CA GLU A 350 -6.10 -2.04 39.25
C GLU A 350 -5.39 -0.87 38.52
N GLY A 351 -6.18 -0.19 37.67
CA GLY A 351 -6.38 1.27 37.76
C GLY A 351 -5.39 2.20 37.04
N SER A 352 -5.52 2.34 35.73
CA SER A 352 -5.04 3.56 35.01
C SER A 352 -6.13 4.66 35.00
N PRO A 353 -5.79 5.96 35.15
CA PRO A 353 -6.76 7.03 35.29
C PRO A 353 -7.46 7.35 33.96
N SER A 354 -8.77 7.48 34.03
CA SER A 354 -9.67 7.80 32.93
C SER A 354 -9.44 9.21 32.38
N ILE A 355 -9.11 9.33 31.09
CA ILE A 355 -9.44 10.54 30.32
C ILE A 355 -10.91 10.40 29.95
N GLY A 356 -11.77 11.11 30.69
CA GLY A 356 -13.22 11.08 30.49
C GLY A 356 -13.64 11.40 29.06
N VAL A 357 -14.27 10.43 28.41
CA VAL A 357 -15.18 10.66 27.28
C VAL A 357 -16.40 9.79 27.54
N ASP A 358 -17.33 10.31 28.33
CA ASP A 358 -18.40 9.51 28.96
C ASP A 358 -19.69 9.38 28.13
N LYS A 359 -19.71 9.77 26.85
CA LYS A 359 -20.91 9.72 25.99
C LYS A 359 -20.56 9.46 24.51
N ASP A 360 -21.49 8.81 23.79
CA ASP A 360 -21.52 8.59 22.32
C ASP A 360 -20.64 7.44 21.77
N VAL A 361 -20.71 6.25 22.38
CA VAL A 361 -20.14 5.00 21.83
C VAL A 361 -21.16 4.31 20.92
N ILE A 362 -20.73 4.01 19.68
CA ILE A 362 -21.53 3.30 18.67
C ILE A 362 -20.84 1.97 18.35
N LEU A 363 -21.52 0.86 18.61
CA LEU A 363 -21.07 -0.49 18.26
C LEU A 363 -21.54 -0.83 16.84
N VAL A 364 -20.62 -1.21 15.96
CA VAL A 364 -20.88 -1.47 14.55
C VAL A 364 -20.52 -2.92 14.21
N PRO A 365 -21.48 -3.82 14.02
CA PRO A 365 -21.19 -5.19 13.64
C PRO A 365 -20.64 -5.28 12.23
N ILE A 366 -19.62 -6.11 12.02
CA ILE A 366 -19.10 -6.53 10.71
C ILE A 366 -19.28 -8.05 10.66
N ALA A 367 -20.38 -8.51 10.07
CA ALA A 367 -20.77 -9.93 10.07
C ALA A 367 -21.68 -10.32 8.90
N THR A 368 -21.90 -11.62 8.74
CA THR A 368 -22.93 -12.19 7.84
C THR A 368 -24.17 -12.60 8.64
N ILE A 369 -25.28 -12.99 8.00
CA ILE A 369 -26.52 -13.36 8.70
C ILE A 369 -26.26 -14.60 9.60
N GLY A 370 -26.88 -14.66 10.78
CA GLY A 370 -26.77 -15.82 11.67
C GLY A 370 -25.56 -15.84 12.62
N CYS A 371 -24.61 -14.89 12.52
CA CYS A 371 -23.45 -14.84 13.44
C CYS A 371 -23.78 -14.46 14.91
N GLY A 372 -25.03 -14.17 15.27
CA GLY A 372 -25.39 -13.80 16.66
C GLY A 372 -25.38 -12.30 17.01
N LYS A 373 -25.22 -11.40 16.02
CA LYS A 373 -25.19 -9.93 16.22
C LYS A 373 -26.35 -9.41 17.08
N THR A 374 -27.59 -9.74 16.71
CA THR A 374 -28.79 -9.26 17.42
C THR A 374 -28.88 -9.84 18.83
N THR A 375 -28.40 -11.07 19.04
CA THR A 375 -28.36 -11.69 20.38
C THR A 375 -27.38 -10.95 21.28
N ILE A 376 -26.16 -10.67 20.79
CA ILE A 376 -25.18 -9.86 21.52
C ILE A 376 -25.69 -8.44 21.72
N ALA A 377 -26.33 -7.85 20.71
CA ALA A 377 -26.87 -6.50 20.77
C ALA A 377 -27.98 -6.38 21.84
N GLN A 378 -28.94 -7.30 21.86
CA GLN A 378 -30.01 -7.33 22.85
C GLN A 378 -29.47 -7.58 24.27
N ALA A 379 -28.49 -8.48 24.41
CA ALA A 379 -27.84 -8.72 25.70
C ALA A 379 -27.09 -7.48 26.24
N LEU A 380 -26.59 -6.61 25.36
CA LEU A 380 -25.92 -5.35 25.74
C LEU A 380 -26.88 -4.19 25.99
N LEU A 381 -28.08 -4.19 25.38
CA LEU A 381 -29.04 -3.08 25.39
C LEU A 381 -29.72 -2.83 26.76
N GLU A 382 -29.60 -3.74 27.74
CA GLU A 382 -30.06 -3.49 29.10
C GLU A 382 -29.38 -2.25 29.75
N THR A 383 -28.23 -1.84 29.23
CA THR A 383 -27.38 -0.79 29.83
C THR A 383 -27.68 0.65 29.36
N ARG A 384 -28.51 0.87 28.33
CA ARG A 384 -28.94 2.19 27.76
C ARG A 384 -27.85 3.23 27.45
N ALA A 385 -26.55 2.92 27.57
CA ALA A 385 -25.45 3.89 27.50
C ALA A 385 -24.63 3.84 26.19
N ALA A 386 -24.89 2.88 25.30
CA ALA A 386 -24.29 2.77 23.97
C ALA A 386 -25.35 2.53 22.89
N VAL A 387 -25.05 2.93 21.66
CA VAL A 387 -25.90 2.71 20.49
C VAL A 387 -25.34 1.55 19.69
N ILE A 388 -26.19 0.63 19.23
CA ILE A 388 -25.77 -0.47 18.36
C ILE A 388 -26.35 -0.24 16.97
N ALA A 389 -25.47 -0.12 15.98
CA ALA A 389 -25.86 -0.02 14.58
C ALA A 389 -26.19 -1.41 14.05
N ASP A 390 -27.40 -1.94 14.33
CA ASP A 390 -27.82 -3.30 13.99
C ASP A 390 -27.98 -3.50 12.46
N ARG A 391 -26.83 -3.59 11.80
CA ARG A 391 -26.60 -3.89 10.38
C ARG A 391 -25.46 -4.89 10.28
N ASN A 392 -25.41 -5.60 9.15
CA ASN A 392 -24.35 -6.57 8.88
C ASN A 392 -23.00 -5.91 8.53
N ASN A 393 -23.03 -4.78 7.81
CA ASN A 393 -21.85 -4.06 7.31
C ASN A 393 -20.78 -4.99 6.67
N ALA A 394 -21.27 -6.00 5.93
CA ALA A 394 -20.47 -7.09 5.38
C ALA A 394 -19.51 -6.60 4.29
N ALA A 395 -19.91 -5.58 3.51
CA ALA A 395 -19.09 -5.01 2.46
C ALA A 395 -18.39 -3.72 2.92
N ARG A 396 -17.18 -3.47 2.39
CA ARG A 396 -16.35 -2.29 2.69
C ARG A 396 -17.07 -0.97 2.37
N MET A 397 -17.90 -0.96 1.33
CA MET A 397 -18.72 0.21 0.99
C MET A 397 -19.77 0.55 2.06
N GLU A 398 -20.33 -0.45 2.74
CA GLU A 398 -21.29 -0.26 3.84
C GLU A 398 -20.60 0.35 5.06
N ARG A 399 -19.37 -0.09 5.34
CA ARG A 399 -18.52 0.47 6.40
C ARG A 399 -18.10 1.91 6.10
N ARG A 400 -17.72 2.20 4.85
CA ARG A 400 -17.46 3.58 4.41
C ARG A 400 -18.66 4.49 4.66
N GLN A 401 -19.85 4.02 4.31
CA GLN A 401 -21.07 4.79 4.47
C GLN A 401 -21.32 5.14 5.94
N ILE A 402 -21.33 4.15 6.85
CA ILE A 402 -21.60 4.41 8.27
C ILE A 402 -20.53 5.28 8.93
N ILE A 403 -19.25 5.04 8.63
CA ILE A 403 -18.14 5.84 9.18
C ILE A 403 -18.22 7.29 8.70
N THR A 404 -18.46 7.49 7.40
CA THR A 404 -18.56 8.84 6.82
C THR A 404 -19.77 9.59 7.37
N ASP A 405 -20.95 8.95 7.38
CA ASP A 405 -22.20 9.57 7.80
C ASP A 405 -22.14 9.95 9.30
N VAL A 406 -21.63 9.05 10.15
CA VAL A 406 -21.48 9.30 11.59
C VAL A 406 -20.44 10.38 11.86
N LYS A 407 -19.23 10.29 11.28
CA LYS A 407 -18.17 11.27 11.57
C LYS A 407 -18.48 12.66 11.00
N LEU A 408 -19.32 12.75 9.96
CA LEU A 408 -19.79 14.02 9.41
C LEU A 408 -20.79 14.73 10.35
N GLN A 409 -21.69 13.98 10.99
CA GLN A 409 -22.72 14.53 11.86
C GLN A 409 -22.26 14.65 13.33
N HIS A 410 -21.46 13.69 13.77
CA HIS A 410 -20.95 13.56 15.14
C HIS A 410 -19.43 13.25 15.12
N PRO A 411 -18.57 14.27 14.92
CA PRO A 411 -17.12 14.07 14.85
C PRO A 411 -16.50 13.44 16.10
N SER A 412 -17.13 13.66 17.28
CA SER A 412 -16.70 13.13 18.58
C SER A 412 -17.18 11.70 18.88
N ALA A 413 -18.12 11.15 18.09
CA ALA A 413 -18.66 9.82 18.34
C ALA A 413 -17.58 8.75 18.16
N ARG A 414 -17.55 7.78 19.08
CA ARG A 414 -16.60 6.66 19.06
C ARG A 414 -17.22 5.46 18.36
N LEU A 415 -16.55 4.95 17.33
CA LEU A 415 -17.01 3.80 16.55
C LEU A 415 -16.20 2.55 16.95
N VAL A 416 -16.86 1.55 17.52
CA VAL A 416 -16.25 0.26 17.87
C VAL A 416 -16.78 -0.81 16.93
N ALA A 417 -15.91 -1.42 16.14
CA ALA A 417 -16.31 -2.51 15.25
C ALA A 417 -16.41 -3.84 16.01
N LEU A 418 -17.52 -4.56 15.86
CA LEU A 418 -17.68 -5.95 16.31
C LEU A 418 -17.45 -6.85 15.10
N HIS A 419 -16.21 -7.25 14.88
CA HIS A 419 -15.78 -7.96 13.68
C HIS A 419 -15.90 -9.47 13.87
N PHE A 420 -16.93 -10.08 13.28
CA PHE A 420 -17.02 -11.53 13.21
C PHE A 420 -16.06 -12.02 12.13
N VAL A 421 -14.98 -12.66 12.54
CA VAL A 421 -13.87 -13.02 11.66
C VAL A 421 -14.30 -14.11 10.69
N HIS A 422 -14.27 -13.80 9.39
CA HIS A 422 -14.47 -14.79 8.32
C HIS A 422 -13.16 -14.93 7.54
N THR A 423 -12.58 -16.13 7.55
CA THR A 423 -11.37 -16.46 6.79
C THR A 423 -11.69 -17.49 5.71
N PRO A 424 -10.96 -17.55 4.59
CA PRO A 424 -11.23 -18.50 3.50
C PRO A 424 -11.36 -19.97 3.95
N ASP A 425 -10.63 -20.36 4.99
CA ASP A 425 -10.63 -21.70 5.58
C ASP A 425 -11.78 -21.97 6.56
N THR A 426 -12.41 -20.92 7.11
CA THR A 426 -13.53 -21.04 8.05
C THR A 426 -14.89 -20.79 7.40
N MET A 427 -14.94 -20.19 6.21
CA MET A 427 -16.18 -19.83 5.50
C MET A 427 -17.20 -20.98 5.40
N ASP A 428 -16.76 -22.19 5.06
CA ASP A 428 -17.67 -23.34 4.92
C ASP A 428 -18.28 -23.76 6.27
N LYS A 429 -17.48 -23.76 7.34
CA LYS A 429 -17.97 -24.04 8.70
C LYS A 429 -18.89 -22.94 9.21
N ILE A 430 -18.57 -21.68 8.91
CA ILE A 430 -19.41 -20.53 9.26
C ILE A 430 -20.75 -20.62 8.54
N ARG A 431 -20.75 -21.01 7.25
CA ARG A 431 -21.98 -21.26 6.48
C ARG A 431 -22.86 -22.28 7.19
N GLU A 432 -22.32 -23.45 7.56
CA GLU A 432 -23.07 -24.50 8.25
C GLU A 432 -23.65 -24.02 9.59
N VAL A 433 -22.81 -23.43 10.45
CA VAL A 433 -23.21 -22.97 11.79
C VAL A 433 -24.26 -21.86 11.73
N THR A 434 -24.07 -20.88 10.84
CA THR A 434 -25.01 -19.76 10.72
C THR A 434 -26.35 -20.22 10.14
N GLN A 435 -26.36 -21.17 9.20
CA GLN A 435 -27.59 -21.76 8.65
C GLN A 435 -28.34 -22.54 9.74
N ALA A 436 -27.65 -23.38 10.51
CA ALA A 436 -28.26 -24.15 11.59
C ALA A 436 -28.91 -23.23 12.63
N ARG A 437 -28.20 -22.17 13.04
CA ARG A 437 -28.71 -21.18 14.01
C ARG A 437 -29.95 -20.45 13.53
N VAL A 438 -30.06 -20.15 12.24
CA VAL A 438 -31.25 -19.47 11.72
C VAL A 438 -32.43 -20.44 11.58
N ILE A 439 -32.18 -21.69 11.17
CA ILE A 439 -33.20 -22.74 11.11
C ILE A 439 -33.77 -23.02 12.51
N GLU A 440 -32.90 -23.17 13.51
CA GLU A 440 -33.28 -23.42 14.90
C GLU A 440 -34.07 -22.25 15.51
N ARG A 441 -33.71 -21.01 15.16
CA ARG A 441 -34.41 -19.80 15.65
C ARG A 441 -35.82 -19.64 15.05
N GLY A 442 -36.10 -20.28 13.91
CA GLY A 442 -37.42 -20.29 13.29
C GLY A 442 -37.98 -18.88 13.00
N ASP A 443 -39.28 -18.69 13.23
CA ASP A 443 -40.00 -17.42 12.99
C ASP A 443 -39.71 -16.32 14.02
N ASN A 444 -38.79 -16.55 14.98
CA ASN A 444 -38.40 -15.54 15.97
C ASN A 444 -37.28 -14.60 15.47
N HIS A 445 -36.93 -14.66 14.19
CA HIS A 445 -35.98 -13.73 13.55
C HIS A 445 -36.71 -12.50 12.97
N GLN A 446 -36.14 -11.30 13.11
CA GLN A 446 -36.73 -10.00 12.73
C GLN A 446 -37.20 -9.83 11.28
N THR A 447 -36.84 -10.76 10.41
CA THR A 447 -36.98 -10.61 8.95
C THR A 447 -37.45 -11.89 8.27
N ILE A 448 -37.70 -12.99 9.01
CA ILE A 448 -37.78 -14.34 8.41
C ILE A 448 -39.05 -15.07 8.86
N HIS A 449 -39.72 -15.67 7.88
CA HIS A 449 -40.70 -16.76 8.03
C HIS A 449 -39.98 -18.08 7.69
N ALA A 450 -39.19 -18.59 8.63
CA ALA A 450 -38.22 -19.67 8.37
C ALA A 450 -38.93 -21.00 8.03
N ALA A 451 -40.18 -21.16 8.48
CA ALA A 451 -40.99 -22.34 8.19
C ALA A 451 -41.61 -22.33 6.77
N THR A 452 -41.65 -21.18 6.07
CA THR A 452 -42.49 -21.03 4.85
C THR A 452 -41.71 -20.89 3.54
N ASP A 453 -40.42 -20.51 3.56
CA ASP A 453 -39.63 -20.29 2.33
C ASP A 453 -38.11 -20.49 2.51
N GLN A 454 -37.72 -21.69 2.97
CA GLN A 454 -36.34 -22.05 3.34
C GLN A 454 -35.33 -21.80 2.20
N ALA A 455 -35.68 -22.13 0.95
CA ALA A 455 -34.77 -22.01 -0.20
C ALA A 455 -34.41 -20.55 -0.53
N LYS A 456 -35.38 -19.63 -0.44
CA LYS A 456 -35.17 -18.20 -0.68
C LYS A 456 -34.24 -17.59 0.36
N PHE A 457 -34.33 -18.05 1.60
CA PHE A 457 -33.53 -17.54 2.68
C PHE A 457 -32.08 -18.03 2.64
N MET A 458 -31.86 -19.31 2.32
CA MET A 458 -30.49 -19.85 2.11
C MET A 458 -29.75 -19.05 1.03
N HIS A 459 -30.47 -18.64 -0.03
CA HIS A 459 -29.90 -17.79 -1.07
C HIS A 459 -29.50 -16.38 -0.57
N VAL A 460 -30.29 -15.78 0.31
CA VAL A 460 -29.96 -14.46 0.90
C VAL A 460 -28.74 -14.55 1.81
N MET A 461 -28.64 -15.60 2.63
CA MET A 461 -27.46 -15.84 3.48
C MET A 461 -26.19 -15.98 2.64
N GLU A 462 -26.26 -16.77 1.57
CA GLU A 462 -25.13 -16.95 0.65
C GLU A 462 -24.71 -15.62 0.03
N GLY A 463 -25.68 -14.78 -0.36
CA GLY A 463 -25.38 -13.45 -0.88
C GLY A 463 -24.66 -12.52 0.10
N PHE A 464 -24.81 -12.69 1.42
CA PHE A 464 -24.04 -11.93 2.42
C PHE A 464 -22.65 -12.52 2.65
N LEU A 465 -22.51 -13.85 2.56
CA LEU A 465 -21.22 -14.54 2.61
C LEU A 465 -20.36 -14.21 1.39
N ASP A 466 -20.94 -14.26 0.18
CA ASP A 466 -20.25 -13.99 -1.09
C ASP A 466 -19.70 -12.57 -1.22
N ARG A 467 -20.34 -11.60 -0.55
CA ARG A 467 -19.93 -10.18 -0.58
C ARG A 467 -19.24 -9.73 0.69
N PHE A 468 -18.94 -10.64 1.61
CA PHE A 468 -18.24 -10.31 2.84
C PHE A 468 -16.80 -9.90 2.51
N GLU A 469 -16.43 -8.68 2.88
CA GLU A 469 -15.07 -8.16 2.77
C GLU A 469 -14.51 -8.03 4.20
N PRO A 470 -13.44 -8.77 4.57
CA PRO A 470 -12.85 -8.71 5.90
C PRO A 470 -12.56 -7.28 6.37
N CYS A 471 -12.72 -7.03 7.66
CA CYS A 471 -12.32 -5.75 8.25
C CYS A 471 -10.79 -5.62 8.19
N ASN A 472 -10.30 -4.49 7.70
CA ASN A 472 -8.87 -4.16 7.76
C ASN A 472 -8.70 -2.78 8.40
N ALA A 473 -8.56 -2.77 9.72
CA ALA A 473 -8.40 -1.56 10.55
C ALA A 473 -7.26 -0.62 10.13
N PHE A 474 -6.36 -1.06 9.24
CA PHE A 474 -5.21 -0.29 8.75
C PHE A 474 -5.46 0.34 7.37
N SER A 475 -6.65 0.19 6.78
CA SER A 475 -6.94 0.69 5.44
C SER A 475 -8.31 1.41 5.37
N PRO A 476 -8.43 2.53 4.62
CA PRO A 476 -9.71 3.20 4.44
C PRO A 476 -10.77 2.28 3.85
N PRO A 477 -12.00 2.20 4.35
CA PRO A 477 -12.59 3.08 5.35
C PRO A 477 -12.43 2.59 6.79
N ASP A 478 -11.91 1.38 7.01
CA ASP A 478 -11.95 0.68 8.29
C ASP A 478 -10.96 1.27 9.31
N ASP A 479 -10.00 2.08 8.85
CA ASP A 479 -9.16 2.96 9.68
C ASP A 479 -9.94 4.09 10.38
N GLY A 480 -11.22 4.26 10.05
CA GLY A 480 -12.14 5.18 10.71
C GLY A 480 -12.81 4.61 11.98
N PHE A 481 -12.63 3.33 12.29
CA PHE A 481 -13.03 2.75 13.58
C PHE A 481 -12.03 3.13 14.68
N ASP A 482 -12.55 3.49 15.86
CA ASP A 482 -11.74 3.82 17.03
C ASP A 482 -11.14 2.56 17.67
N HIS A 483 -11.90 1.45 17.66
CA HIS A 483 -11.48 0.13 18.15
C HIS A 483 -12.13 -1.00 17.32
N VAL A 484 -11.50 -2.18 17.26
CA VAL A 484 -12.03 -3.39 16.60
C VAL A 484 -11.97 -4.56 17.57
N ILE A 485 -13.09 -5.23 17.77
CA ILE A 485 -13.25 -6.44 18.59
C ILE A 485 -13.44 -7.62 17.66
N ASP A 486 -12.46 -8.52 17.60
CA ASP A 486 -12.56 -9.74 16.82
C ASP A 486 -13.39 -10.80 17.57
N LEU A 487 -14.44 -11.28 16.93
CA LEU A 487 -15.40 -12.26 17.43
C LEU A 487 -15.35 -13.52 16.57
N ASN A 488 -15.55 -14.66 17.21
CA ASN A 488 -15.54 -15.94 16.52
C ASN A 488 -16.99 -16.35 16.15
N PRO A 489 -17.37 -16.38 14.86
CA PRO A 489 -18.72 -16.77 14.45
C PRO A 489 -19.06 -18.24 14.74
N LEU A 490 -18.06 -19.11 14.95
CA LEU A 490 -18.25 -20.54 15.21
C LEU A 490 -18.60 -20.85 16.67
N VAL A 491 -18.27 -19.96 17.61
CA VAL A 491 -18.58 -20.16 19.03
C VAL A 491 -19.93 -19.58 19.41
N ASP A 492 -20.44 -19.96 20.58
CA ASP A 492 -21.70 -19.45 21.11
C ASP A 492 -21.67 -17.91 21.27
N SER A 493 -22.82 -17.26 21.07
CA SER A 493 -23.01 -15.83 21.33
C SER A 493 -22.66 -15.46 22.77
N ARG A 494 -22.81 -16.38 23.74
CA ARG A 494 -22.41 -16.16 25.13
C ARG A 494 -20.92 -15.95 25.33
N GLN A 495 -20.08 -16.70 24.61
CA GLN A 495 -18.62 -16.54 24.67
C GLN A 495 -18.19 -15.24 24.02
N ASN A 496 -18.77 -14.91 22.86
CA ASN A 496 -18.52 -13.63 22.20
C ASN A 496 -18.99 -12.44 23.04
N LEU A 497 -20.12 -12.55 23.75
CA LEU A 497 -20.59 -11.50 24.66
C LEU A 497 -19.57 -11.20 25.76
N GLU A 498 -18.95 -12.23 26.33
CA GLU A 498 -17.90 -12.07 27.34
C GLU A 498 -16.69 -11.31 26.82
N VAL A 499 -16.25 -11.65 25.60
CA VAL A 499 -15.15 -10.93 24.92
C VAL A 499 -15.50 -9.47 24.71
N VAL A 500 -16.71 -9.18 24.23
CA VAL A 500 -17.17 -7.80 24.01
C VAL A 500 -17.22 -7.03 25.33
N VAL A 501 -17.83 -7.60 26.38
CA VAL A 501 -17.99 -6.91 27.67
C VAL A 501 -16.64 -6.69 28.35
N LYS A 502 -15.72 -7.65 28.28
CA LYS A 502 -14.36 -7.51 28.82
C LYS A 502 -13.59 -6.38 28.13
N GLN A 503 -13.63 -6.31 26.79
CA GLN A 503 -12.94 -5.27 26.04
C GLN A 503 -13.59 -3.89 26.21
N LEU A 504 -14.92 -3.83 26.28
CA LEU A 504 -15.63 -2.57 26.57
C LEU A 504 -15.36 -2.07 28.00
N HIS A 505 -15.26 -2.95 29.00
CA HIS A 505 -14.86 -2.56 30.35
C HIS A 505 -13.43 -1.99 30.38
N GLN A 506 -12.51 -2.61 29.63
CA GLN A 506 -11.12 -2.14 29.55
C GLN A 506 -10.99 -0.77 28.87
N TRP A 507 -11.70 -0.54 27.76
CA TRP A 507 -11.56 0.71 26.99
C TRP A 507 -12.52 1.81 27.42
N TYR A 508 -13.68 1.45 27.94
CA TYR A 508 -14.74 2.35 28.38
C TYR A 508 -15.26 1.96 29.77
N PRO A 509 -14.45 2.14 30.85
CA PRO A 509 -14.87 1.78 32.21
C PRO A 509 -16.10 2.53 32.71
N SER A 510 -16.41 3.71 32.15
CA SER A 510 -17.63 4.44 32.46
C SER A 510 -18.89 3.84 31.79
N LEU A 511 -18.71 3.10 30.69
CA LEU A 511 -19.78 2.38 29.99
C LEU A 511 -20.09 1.03 30.66
N VAL A 512 -19.07 0.28 31.04
CA VAL A 512 -19.19 -0.97 31.81
C VAL A 512 -18.41 -0.78 33.10
N LYS A 513 -19.09 -0.38 34.18
CA LYS A 513 -18.44 -0.04 35.47
C LYS A 513 -17.90 -1.26 36.20
N ASP A 514 -18.73 -2.30 36.28
CA ASP A 514 -18.39 -3.54 36.95
C ASP A 514 -18.54 -4.69 35.96
N MET A 515 -17.60 -5.64 35.99
CA MET A 515 -17.68 -6.84 35.16
C MET A 515 -18.91 -7.67 35.60
N PRO A 516 -19.88 -7.96 34.71
CA PRO A 516 -21.04 -8.77 35.06
C PRO A 516 -20.63 -10.21 35.43
N SER A 517 -21.28 -10.82 36.42
CA SER A 517 -21.01 -12.24 36.75
C SER A 517 -21.36 -13.16 35.57
N ALA A 518 -20.78 -14.37 35.56
CA ALA A 518 -21.08 -15.37 34.54
C ALA A 518 -22.59 -15.66 34.45
N GLU A 519 -23.25 -15.77 35.60
CA GLU A 519 -24.70 -15.95 35.74
C GLU A 519 -25.48 -14.79 35.11
N ARG A 520 -25.04 -13.54 35.30
CA ARG A 520 -25.68 -12.35 34.73
C ARG A 520 -25.57 -12.32 33.20
N LEU A 521 -24.42 -12.73 32.66
CA LEU A 521 -24.22 -12.85 31.22
C LEU A 521 -25.08 -13.98 30.62
N ASP A 522 -25.25 -15.08 31.36
CA ASP A 522 -26.14 -16.19 30.97
C ASP A 522 -27.61 -15.75 30.96
N GLU A 523 -28.05 -15.04 32.01
CA GLU A 523 -29.38 -14.43 32.09
C GLU A 523 -29.65 -13.49 30.91
N ALA A 524 -28.68 -12.62 30.57
CA ALA A 524 -28.80 -11.68 29.46
C ALA A 524 -28.91 -12.38 28.10
N ILE A 525 -28.18 -13.48 27.89
CA ILE A 525 -28.29 -14.30 26.68
C ILE A 525 -29.64 -15.02 26.61
N VAL A 526 -30.11 -15.61 27.71
CA VAL A 526 -31.42 -16.28 27.78
C VAL A 526 -32.54 -15.27 27.47
N ALA A 527 -32.47 -14.07 28.05
CA ALA A 527 -33.42 -12.99 27.75
C ALA A 527 -33.36 -12.55 26.28
N ALA A 528 -32.16 -12.38 25.71
CA ALA A 528 -31.95 -12.02 24.31
C ALA A 528 -32.44 -13.09 23.32
N MET A 529 -32.35 -14.37 23.68
CA MET A 529 -32.88 -15.48 22.87
C MET A 529 -34.42 -15.54 22.90
N GLY A 530 -35.06 -15.11 23.99
CA GLY A 530 -36.51 -14.98 24.12
C GLY A 530 -37.12 -13.75 23.44
N TYR A 531 -36.30 -12.79 23.00
CA TYR A 531 -36.73 -11.55 22.37
C TYR A 531 -37.43 -11.80 21.01
N LYS A 532 -38.65 -11.26 20.86
CA LYS A 532 -39.41 -11.24 19.61
C LYS A 532 -39.51 -9.81 19.09
N PRO A 533 -39.00 -9.50 17.89
CA PRO A 533 -39.03 -8.15 17.36
C PRO A 533 -40.43 -7.69 16.93
N ASP A 534 -40.81 -6.46 17.29
CA ASP A 534 -42.13 -5.86 17.02
C ASP A 534 -42.36 -5.43 15.56
N ILE A 535 -41.28 -5.21 14.78
CA ILE A 535 -41.36 -4.75 13.39
C ILE A 535 -40.91 -5.88 12.45
N LYS A 536 -41.87 -6.49 11.75
CA LYS A 536 -41.61 -7.50 10.72
C LYS A 536 -41.37 -6.83 9.37
N HIS A 537 -40.15 -6.91 8.85
CA HIS A 537 -39.86 -6.50 7.48
C HIS A 537 -40.20 -7.64 6.51
N THR A 538 -41.20 -7.46 5.66
CA THR A 538 -41.52 -8.41 4.58
C THR A 538 -40.41 -8.37 3.53
N ILE A 539 -39.77 -9.51 3.26
CA ILE A 539 -38.77 -9.63 2.18
C ILE A 539 -39.52 -9.38 0.86
N PRO A 540 -39.19 -8.32 0.09
CA PRO A 540 -39.83 -8.09 -1.21
C PRO A 540 -39.58 -9.29 -2.11
N ASP A 541 -40.61 -9.79 -2.77
CA ASP A 541 -40.50 -10.93 -3.68
C ASP A 541 -39.71 -10.53 -4.94
N ARG A 542 -38.39 -10.58 -4.82
CA ARG A 542 -37.44 -10.40 -5.91
C ARG A 542 -37.28 -11.78 -6.54
N GLY A 543 -38.11 -12.05 -7.55
CA GLY A 543 -38.04 -13.25 -8.39
C GLY A 543 -36.60 -13.59 -8.78
N GLY A 544 -36.28 -14.88 -8.64
CA GLY A 544 -34.94 -15.44 -8.65
C GLY A 544 -34.10 -15.02 -9.85
N LYS A 545 -32.89 -14.55 -9.56
CA LYS A 545 -31.71 -14.67 -10.42
C LYS A 545 -30.47 -14.61 -9.57
N SER A 546 -29.95 -15.79 -9.26
CA SER A 546 -28.67 -15.96 -8.62
C SER A 546 -28.13 -17.34 -8.96
N LYS A 547 -27.11 -17.35 -9.81
CA LYS A 547 -26.33 -18.55 -10.07
C LYS A 547 -25.41 -18.79 -8.84
N PRO A 548 -25.34 -20.01 -8.29
CA PRO A 548 -24.38 -20.35 -7.26
C PRO A 548 -22.97 -20.51 -7.86
N PHE A 549 -21.96 -20.09 -7.10
CA PHE A 549 -20.55 -20.40 -7.33
C PHE A 549 -20.16 -21.60 -6.46
N GLY A 550 -19.72 -22.70 -7.05
CA GLY A 550 -19.14 -23.83 -6.30
C GLY A 550 -18.95 -25.10 -7.11
N ARG A 551 -17.69 -25.37 -7.47
CA ARG A 551 -17.02 -26.64 -7.84
C ARG A 551 -17.84 -27.91 -8.12
N GLY A 552 -17.49 -28.58 -9.22
CA GLY A 552 -17.55 -30.04 -9.29
C GLY A 552 -17.22 -30.58 -10.68
N GLY A 553 -16.12 -31.34 -10.78
CA GLY A 553 -15.93 -32.23 -11.91
C GLY A 553 -17.04 -33.28 -11.96
N GLN A 554 -17.40 -33.64 -13.20
CA GLN A 554 -18.07 -34.88 -13.63
C GLN A 554 -19.38 -35.28 -12.91
N ALA A 555 -20.50 -34.84 -13.48
CA ALA A 555 -21.65 -35.71 -13.72
C ALA A 555 -22.41 -35.21 -14.95
N GLN A 556 -22.20 -35.87 -16.09
CA GLN A 556 -23.10 -35.81 -17.23
C GLN A 556 -24.42 -36.49 -16.85
N GLN A 557 -25.53 -35.77 -16.87
CA GLN A 557 -26.70 -36.09 -17.71
C GLN A 557 -27.89 -35.16 -17.44
N GLN A 558 -28.44 -34.66 -18.56
CA GLN A 558 -29.79 -34.12 -18.74
C GLN A 558 -30.22 -32.93 -17.87
N GLN A 559 -30.15 -31.72 -18.44
CA GLN A 559 -31.27 -30.78 -18.34
C GLN A 559 -31.25 -29.75 -19.47
N GLN A 560 -32.34 -29.76 -20.24
CA GLN A 560 -32.67 -28.84 -21.33
C GLN A 560 -32.86 -27.40 -20.84
N ASP A 561 -32.56 -26.46 -21.74
CA ASP A 561 -32.79 -25.02 -21.68
C ASP A 561 -33.99 -24.57 -20.82
N ARG A 562 -33.73 -23.84 -19.74
CA ARG A 562 -34.65 -22.85 -19.19
C ARG A 562 -33.90 -21.54 -18.93
N GLN A 563 -34.03 -20.62 -19.88
CA GLN A 563 -33.64 -19.21 -19.72
C GLN A 563 -34.54 -18.55 -18.66
N GLU A 564 -34.01 -18.20 -17.49
CA GLU A 564 -34.75 -17.38 -16.51
C GLU A 564 -35.00 -15.96 -17.07
N LYS A 565 -36.25 -15.50 -17.10
CA LYS A 565 -36.68 -14.19 -17.63
C LYS A 565 -36.64 -13.10 -16.53
N LYS A 566 -36.10 -11.91 -16.81
CA LYS A 566 -36.18 -10.73 -15.91
C LYS A 566 -37.48 -9.95 -16.20
N PRO A 567 -38.12 -9.32 -15.20
CA PRO A 567 -39.40 -8.62 -15.37
C PRO A 567 -39.27 -7.29 -16.14
N LEU A 568 -40.31 -6.94 -16.91
CA LEU A 568 -40.43 -5.72 -17.71
C LEU A 568 -40.37 -4.44 -16.83
N GLU A 569 -39.47 -3.48 -17.16
CA GLU A 569 -39.33 -2.22 -16.41
C GLU A 569 -40.19 -1.09 -16.95
N TYR A 570 -40.21 -0.90 -18.28
CA TYR A 570 -41.09 0.04 -18.98
C TYR A 570 -41.20 -0.33 -20.46
N MET A 571 -42.23 0.19 -21.11
CA MET A 571 -42.46 0.05 -22.55
C MET A 571 -42.27 1.41 -23.24
N ALA A 572 -41.61 1.45 -24.40
CA ALA A 572 -41.37 2.70 -25.10
C ALA A 572 -41.34 2.55 -26.64
N VAL A 573 -41.62 3.66 -27.31
CA VAL A 573 -41.38 3.84 -28.75
C VAL A 573 -39.98 4.43 -28.91
N HIS A 574 -39.06 3.74 -29.59
CA HIS A 574 -37.70 4.23 -29.79
C HIS A 574 -37.60 5.05 -31.08
N LEU A 575 -37.04 6.26 -31.00
CA LEU A 575 -36.92 7.15 -32.16
C LEU A 575 -35.50 7.12 -32.75
N PRO A 576 -35.34 7.32 -34.08
CA PRO A 576 -34.04 7.41 -34.72
C PRO A 576 -33.20 8.58 -34.19
N THR A 577 -32.06 8.30 -33.55
CA THR A 577 -31.21 9.33 -32.93
C THR A 577 -30.74 10.41 -33.91
N ARG A 578 -30.42 10.03 -35.15
CA ARG A 578 -29.95 10.97 -36.17
C ARG A 578 -31.03 12.00 -36.52
N GLU A 579 -32.24 11.53 -36.84
CA GLU A 579 -33.35 12.39 -37.24
C GLU A 579 -33.79 13.33 -36.12
N VAL A 580 -33.84 12.83 -34.86
CA VAL A 580 -34.16 13.69 -33.70
C VAL A 580 -33.11 14.78 -33.50
N ASN A 581 -31.82 14.47 -33.66
CA ASN A 581 -30.77 15.49 -33.56
C ASN A 581 -30.83 16.51 -34.71
N ASP A 582 -31.12 16.08 -35.93
CA ASP A 582 -31.28 16.97 -37.08
C ASP A 582 -32.46 17.94 -36.87
N ILE A 583 -33.57 17.47 -36.29
CA ILE A 583 -34.73 18.31 -35.92
C ILE A 583 -34.36 19.29 -34.81
N LEU A 584 -33.63 18.86 -33.78
CA LEU A 584 -33.15 19.74 -32.71
C LEU A 584 -32.23 20.83 -33.26
N GLU A 585 -31.32 20.49 -34.16
CA GLU A 585 -30.43 21.47 -34.77
C GLU A 585 -31.20 22.49 -35.58
N LYS A 586 -32.11 22.05 -36.45
CA LYS A 586 -32.98 22.96 -37.21
C LYS A 586 -33.82 23.88 -36.32
N ALA A 587 -34.39 23.36 -35.23
CA ALA A 587 -35.25 24.12 -34.33
C ALA A 587 -34.52 25.27 -33.61
N PHE A 588 -33.22 25.14 -33.36
CA PHE A 588 -32.40 26.14 -32.66
C PHE A 588 -31.44 26.92 -33.57
N VAL A 589 -31.39 26.64 -34.87
CA VAL A 589 -30.70 27.47 -35.86
C VAL A 589 -31.50 28.76 -36.07
N GLY A 590 -30.85 29.91 -35.85
CA GLY A 590 -31.48 31.24 -36.02
C GLY A 590 -32.33 31.74 -34.85
N GLN A 591 -32.52 30.93 -33.78
CA GLN A 591 -33.23 31.36 -32.57
C GLN A 591 -32.44 32.40 -31.75
N PRO A 592 -33.11 33.31 -31.02
CA PRO A 592 -32.46 34.28 -30.14
C PRO A 592 -31.51 33.63 -29.13
N PRO A 593 -30.42 34.31 -28.71
CA PRO A 593 -29.45 33.75 -27.77
C PRO A 593 -30.05 33.24 -26.45
N GLU A 594 -31.13 33.87 -25.98
CA GLU A 594 -31.85 33.49 -24.77
C GLU A 594 -32.57 32.15 -24.94
N ALA A 595 -33.31 31.96 -26.04
CA ALA A 595 -34.01 30.71 -26.35
C ALA A 595 -33.03 29.55 -26.65
N ALA A 596 -31.87 29.82 -27.24
CA ALA A 596 -30.87 28.79 -27.55
C ALA A 596 -29.87 28.50 -26.41
N LYS A 597 -29.89 29.28 -25.32
CA LYS A 597 -28.91 29.21 -24.23
C LYS A 597 -28.85 27.83 -23.59
N PHE A 598 -30.00 27.30 -23.19
CA PHE A 598 -30.07 26.02 -22.50
C PHE A 598 -29.70 24.84 -23.42
N TYR A 599 -30.14 24.86 -24.69
CA TYR A 599 -29.72 23.86 -25.68
C TYR A 599 -28.21 23.86 -25.92
N ARG A 600 -27.58 25.04 -26.06
CA ARG A 600 -26.12 25.16 -26.19
C ARG A 600 -25.40 24.63 -24.95
N GLN A 601 -25.92 24.91 -23.76
CA GLN A 601 -25.39 24.38 -22.51
C GLN A 601 -25.46 22.84 -22.49
N LEU A 602 -26.59 22.23 -22.87
CA LEU A 602 -26.73 20.78 -22.95
C LEU A 602 -25.76 20.16 -23.98
N LYS A 603 -25.54 20.81 -25.13
CA LYS A 603 -24.54 20.37 -26.12
C LYS A 603 -23.12 20.46 -25.58
N GLN A 604 -22.73 21.60 -25.00
CA GLN A 604 -21.38 21.82 -24.46
C GLN A 604 -21.04 20.86 -23.32
N THR A 605 -22.03 20.58 -22.46
CA THR A 605 -21.89 19.66 -21.32
C THR A 605 -22.11 18.18 -21.69
N ARG A 606 -22.38 17.87 -22.97
CA ARG A 606 -22.70 16.52 -23.48
C ARG A 606 -23.85 15.85 -22.72
N ARG A 607 -24.88 16.62 -22.39
CA ARG A 607 -26.06 16.20 -21.63
C ARG A 607 -27.31 15.96 -22.47
N VAL A 608 -27.22 16.11 -23.78
CA VAL A 608 -28.23 15.59 -24.72
C VAL A 608 -28.22 14.06 -24.69
N GLN A 609 -29.39 13.42 -24.62
CA GLN A 609 -29.49 11.97 -24.55
C GLN A 609 -28.93 11.30 -25.80
N ALA A 610 -28.25 10.16 -25.62
CA ALA A 610 -27.70 9.39 -26.75
C ALA A 610 -28.78 8.58 -27.51
N LYS A 611 -29.91 8.31 -26.86
CA LYS A 611 -31.05 7.56 -27.42
C LYS A 611 -32.34 8.24 -27.00
N PHE A 612 -33.24 8.41 -27.95
CA PHE A 612 -34.52 9.06 -27.72
C PHE A 612 -35.66 8.05 -27.74
N HIS A 613 -36.62 8.22 -26.84
CA HIS A 613 -37.78 7.34 -26.75
C HIS A 613 -38.99 8.09 -26.16
N VAL A 614 -40.19 7.65 -26.54
CA VAL A 614 -41.45 8.02 -25.88
C VAL A 614 -41.85 6.89 -24.95
N THR A 615 -41.96 7.18 -23.66
CA THR A 615 -42.42 6.19 -22.68
C THR A 615 -43.92 5.95 -22.82
N LEU A 616 -44.32 4.71 -23.07
CA LEU A 616 -45.71 4.30 -23.10
C LEU A 616 -46.22 3.98 -21.69
N ILE A 617 -45.50 3.15 -20.93
CA ILE A 617 -45.85 2.90 -19.54
C ILE A 617 -44.61 2.49 -18.75
N HIS A 618 -44.48 2.99 -17.52
CA HIS A 618 -43.43 2.58 -16.58
C HIS A 618 -44.01 1.69 -15.49
N ARG A 619 -43.23 0.73 -14.97
CA ARG A 619 -43.69 -0.19 -13.89
C ARG A 619 -44.23 0.55 -12.66
N ALA A 620 -43.70 1.72 -12.36
CA ALA A 620 -44.18 2.58 -11.27
C ALA A 620 -45.66 3.02 -11.45
N SER A 621 -46.13 3.14 -12.70
CA SER A 621 -47.49 3.52 -13.05
C SER A 621 -48.41 2.30 -13.27
N ALA A 622 -47.88 1.08 -13.15
CA ALA A 622 -48.65 -0.15 -13.37
C ALA A 622 -49.85 -0.29 -12.43
N LYS A 623 -49.73 0.18 -11.18
CA LYS A 623 -50.84 0.16 -10.21
C LYS A 623 -51.95 1.16 -10.57
N GLN A 624 -51.61 2.25 -11.25
CA GLN A 624 -52.55 3.31 -11.65
C GLN A 624 -53.24 2.97 -12.98
N HIS A 625 -52.56 2.23 -13.87
CA HIS A 625 -53.09 1.79 -15.16
C HIS A 625 -52.93 0.27 -15.34
N PRO A 626 -53.64 -0.55 -14.54
CA PRO A 626 -53.47 -2.01 -14.53
C PRO A 626 -53.84 -2.66 -15.87
N GLU A 627 -54.88 -2.17 -16.55
CA GLU A 627 -55.31 -2.69 -17.85
C GLU A 627 -54.27 -2.43 -18.95
N LEU A 628 -53.68 -1.23 -18.97
CA LEU A 628 -52.66 -0.85 -19.94
C LEU A 628 -51.34 -1.62 -19.70
N TRP A 629 -50.97 -1.83 -18.44
CA TRP A 629 -49.81 -2.64 -18.08
C TRP A 629 -49.99 -4.11 -18.48
N LYS A 630 -51.20 -4.65 -18.27
CA LYS A 630 -51.54 -6.02 -18.70
C LYS A 630 -51.45 -6.16 -20.22
N LYS A 631 -52.06 -5.24 -20.99
CA LYS A 631 -51.99 -5.23 -22.47
C LYS A 631 -50.54 -5.34 -22.99
N TYR A 632 -49.62 -4.55 -22.43
CA TYR A 632 -48.23 -4.54 -22.90
C TYR A 632 -47.38 -5.72 -22.43
N ASN A 633 -47.70 -6.33 -21.29
CA ASN A 633 -47.07 -7.59 -20.89
C ASN A 633 -47.53 -8.75 -21.78
N ASP A 634 -48.83 -8.83 -22.07
CA ASP A 634 -49.38 -9.90 -22.91
C ASP A 634 -48.74 -9.86 -24.32
N LEU A 635 -48.67 -8.67 -24.94
CA LEU A 635 -47.99 -8.48 -26.22
C LEU A 635 -46.49 -8.84 -26.16
N TYR A 636 -45.81 -8.53 -25.04
CA TYR A 636 -44.40 -8.86 -24.83
C TYR A 636 -44.15 -10.36 -24.67
N GLU A 637 -45.02 -11.05 -23.94
CA GLU A 637 -44.94 -12.50 -23.81
C GLU A 637 -45.21 -13.22 -25.13
N GLU A 638 -46.16 -12.73 -25.94
CA GLU A 638 -46.43 -13.24 -27.28
C GLU A 638 -45.22 -13.03 -28.23
N ALA A 639 -44.63 -11.84 -28.24
CA ALA A 639 -43.47 -11.54 -29.08
C ALA A 639 -42.21 -12.35 -28.70
N GLU A 640 -42.03 -12.67 -27.41
CA GLU A 640 -40.97 -13.58 -26.95
C GLU A 640 -41.23 -15.04 -27.36
N LYS A 641 -42.49 -15.52 -27.30
CA LYS A 641 -42.86 -16.88 -27.75
C LYS A 641 -42.66 -17.06 -29.25
N ALA A 642 -42.86 -16.01 -30.04
CA ALA A 642 -42.68 -16.01 -31.48
C ALA A 642 -41.21 -16.01 -31.95
N GLY A 643 -40.22 -15.99 -31.04
CA GLY A 643 -38.80 -16.11 -31.38
C GLY A 643 -38.22 -14.89 -32.11
N SER A 644 -38.91 -13.75 -32.11
CA SER A 644 -38.41 -12.52 -32.74
C SER A 644 -37.25 -11.94 -31.92
N GLY A 645 -36.01 -12.20 -32.33
CA GLY A 645 -34.77 -11.81 -31.64
C GLY A 645 -34.53 -10.29 -31.45
N GLN A 646 -35.56 -9.44 -31.55
CA GLN A 646 -35.48 -7.99 -31.35
C GLN A 646 -36.47 -7.43 -30.31
N ASN A 647 -37.33 -8.26 -29.69
CA ASN A 647 -38.40 -7.83 -28.77
C ASN A 647 -39.28 -6.69 -29.36
N LYS A 648 -39.41 -6.64 -30.69
CA LYS A 648 -40.19 -5.63 -31.40
C LYS A 648 -41.65 -6.06 -31.39
N LEU A 649 -42.48 -5.27 -30.72
CA LEU A 649 -43.91 -5.52 -30.54
C LEU A 649 -44.74 -4.93 -31.68
N GLY A 650 -44.20 -3.92 -32.34
CA GLY A 650 -44.83 -3.23 -33.47
C GLY A 650 -44.09 -1.95 -33.82
N GLU A 651 -44.75 -1.09 -34.58
CA GLU A 651 -44.24 0.23 -34.98
C GLU A 651 -45.25 1.29 -34.58
N CYS A 652 -44.74 2.46 -34.19
CA CYS A 652 -45.55 3.62 -33.88
C CYS A 652 -44.93 4.87 -34.50
N ASP A 653 -45.77 5.63 -35.18
CA ASP A 653 -45.48 6.94 -35.75
C ASP A 653 -45.69 8.00 -34.67
N VAL A 654 -44.64 8.77 -34.41
CA VAL A 654 -44.59 9.78 -33.36
C VAL A 654 -44.38 11.14 -34.00
N MET A 655 -45.39 12.00 -33.90
CA MET A 655 -45.32 13.38 -34.36
C MET A 655 -44.76 14.28 -33.26
N LEU A 656 -43.68 15.02 -33.55
CA LEU A 656 -43.11 15.99 -32.62
C LEU A 656 -43.73 17.37 -32.88
N GLU A 657 -44.37 17.97 -31.87
CA GLU A 657 -45.12 19.22 -32.05
C GLU A 657 -44.32 20.47 -31.66
N ARG A 658 -43.60 20.39 -30.54
CA ARG A 658 -42.83 21.50 -29.98
C ARG A 658 -41.79 21.01 -28.98
N ILE A 659 -40.83 21.87 -28.68
CA ILE A 659 -39.82 21.67 -27.63
C ILE A 659 -40.22 22.54 -26.45
N VAL A 660 -40.31 21.97 -25.25
CA VAL A 660 -40.60 22.70 -23.99
C VAL A 660 -39.42 22.52 -23.04
N PHE A 661 -38.95 23.60 -22.42
CA PHE A 661 -37.80 23.57 -21.52
C PHE A 661 -37.82 24.66 -20.46
N ASP A 662 -37.14 24.38 -19.35
CA ASP A 662 -36.76 25.34 -18.31
C ASP A 662 -35.24 25.29 -18.09
N ASP A 663 -34.75 25.84 -16.97
CA ASP A 663 -33.32 25.79 -16.60
C ASP A 663 -32.85 24.41 -16.07
N ARG A 664 -33.71 23.37 -16.08
CA ARG A 664 -33.44 22.05 -15.51
C ARG A 664 -33.55 20.93 -16.55
N VAL A 665 -34.58 20.91 -17.38
CA VAL A 665 -34.88 19.84 -18.33
C VAL A 665 -35.45 20.37 -19.64
N MET A 666 -35.11 19.70 -20.73
CA MET A 666 -35.61 19.99 -22.08
C MET A 666 -36.27 18.73 -22.65
N THR A 667 -37.46 18.87 -23.23
CA THR A 667 -38.24 17.74 -23.77
C THR A 667 -39.03 18.14 -25.01
N PHE A 668 -39.25 17.20 -25.93
CA PHE A 668 -40.28 17.35 -26.97
C PHE A 668 -41.65 17.01 -26.40
N VAL A 669 -42.66 17.75 -26.83
CA VAL A 669 -44.07 17.31 -26.80
C VAL A 669 -44.31 16.46 -28.05
N ALA A 670 -44.79 15.24 -27.83
CA ALA A 670 -45.00 14.24 -28.86
C ALA A 670 -46.45 13.78 -28.89
N ARG A 671 -46.94 13.37 -30.06
CA ARG A 671 -48.23 12.73 -30.26
C ARG A 671 -48.03 11.38 -30.94
N LEU A 672 -48.62 10.33 -30.37
CA LEU A 672 -48.68 9.02 -30.99
C LEU A 672 -49.81 9.05 -32.03
N ILE A 673 -49.51 8.74 -33.30
CA ILE A 673 -50.49 8.83 -34.40
C ILE A 673 -51.31 7.54 -34.53
N ASN A 674 -50.76 6.39 -34.13
CA ASN A 674 -51.47 5.12 -34.18
C ASN A 674 -52.26 4.90 -32.88
N ASP A 675 -53.59 4.79 -32.96
CA ASP A 675 -54.50 4.56 -31.82
C ASP A 675 -54.24 3.23 -31.07
N GLU A 676 -53.46 2.34 -31.69
CA GLU A 676 -53.03 1.06 -31.11
C GLU A 676 -52.14 1.25 -29.85
N TRP A 677 -51.33 2.31 -29.83
CA TRP A 677 -50.35 2.58 -28.76
C TRP A 677 -50.79 3.75 -27.88
N LYS A 678 -50.91 3.50 -26.57
CA LYS A 678 -51.33 4.51 -25.59
C LYS A 678 -50.24 4.72 -24.55
N THR A 679 -50.02 5.99 -24.19
CA THR A 679 -49.13 6.34 -23.08
C THR A 679 -49.93 6.49 -21.79
N SER A 680 -49.31 6.17 -20.65
CA SER A 680 -49.83 6.46 -19.30
C SER A 680 -49.59 7.91 -18.88
N ASN A 681 -48.71 8.63 -19.59
CA ASN A 681 -48.40 10.02 -19.27
C ASN A 681 -49.49 10.93 -19.86
N THR A 682 -49.89 11.97 -19.13
CA THR A 682 -50.86 12.98 -19.60
C THR A 682 -50.42 13.64 -20.92
N VAL A 683 -49.12 13.86 -21.07
CA VAL A 683 -48.50 14.36 -22.30
C VAL A 683 -47.39 13.39 -22.71
N ALA A 684 -47.53 12.79 -23.91
CA ALA A 684 -46.46 12.03 -24.52
C ALA A 684 -45.28 12.95 -24.83
N HIS A 685 -44.08 12.51 -24.46
CA HIS A 685 -42.90 13.37 -24.55
C HIS A 685 -41.61 12.57 -24.77
N VAL A 686 -40.59 13.27 -25.28
CA VAL A 686 -39.25 12.73 -25.50
C VAL A 686 -38.26 13.62 -24.77
N THR A 687 -37.66 13.12 -23.69
CA THR A 687 -36.67 13.91 -22.94
C THR A 687 -35.41 14.10 -23.78
N ILE A 688 -35.01 15.35 -23.99
CA ILE A 688 -33.84 15.73 -24.80
C ILE A 688 -32.58 15.72 -23.94
N GLY A 689 -32.64 16.27 -22.72
CA GLY A 689 -31.49 16.34 -21.81
C GLY A 689 -31.83 17.02 -20.48
N THR A 690 -30.98 16.80 -19.48
CA THR A 690 -31.09 17.42 -18.14
C THR A 690 -29.84 18.23 -17.84
N ARG A 691 -29.98 19.33 -17.09
CA ARG A 691 -28.88 20.25 -16.76
C ARG A 691 -27.67 19.52 -16.17
N ASP A 692 -27.94 18.64 -15.21
CA ASP A 692 -26.93 17.84 -14.51
C ASP A 692 -27.54 16.52 -13.99
N SER A 693 -26.75 15.70 -13.29
CA SER A 693 -27.17 14.37 -12.82
C SER A 693 -28.09 14.38 -11.60
N SER A 694 -28.26 15.53 -10.94
CA SER A 694 -29.24 15.70 -9.85
C SER A 694 -30.67 15.78 -10.38
N VAL A 695 -30.85 16.22 -11.63
CA VAL A 695 -32.15 16.33 -12.31
C VAL A 695 -32.46 15.02 -13.02
N LYS A 696 -33.60 14.40 -12.68
CA LYS A 696 -34.01 13.12 -13.26
C LYS A 696 -34.82 13.35 -14.54
N PRO A 697 -34.67 12.51 -15.59
CA PRO A 697 -35.50 12.59 -16.79
C PRO A 697 -37.02 12.52 -16.56
N LYS A 698 -37.47 11.96 -15.42
CA LYS A 698 -38.88 11.95 -15.02
C LYS A 698 -39.45 13.36 -14.85
N GLU A 699 -38.62 14.33 -14.46
CA GLU A 699 -39.01 15.73 -14.26
C GLU A 699 -39.58 16.37 -15.54
N SER A 700 -39.37 15.78 -16.73
CA SER A 700 -40.07 16.17 -17.96
C SER A 700 -41.60 16.08 -17.83
N ASN A 701 -42.13 15.14 -17.05
CA ASN A 701 -43.58 15.07 -16.78
C ASN A 701 -44.04 16.26 -15.93
N ASP A 702 -43.24 16.61 -14.92
CA ASP A 702 -43.56 17.70 -14.00
C ASP A 702 -43.48 19.06 -14.71
N LEU A 703 -42.51 19.22 -15.63
CA LEU A 703 -42.40 20.39 -16.50
C LEU A 703 -43.62 20.53 -17.42
N LEU A 704 -44.03 19.44 -18.07
CA LEU A 704 -45.16 19.48 -19.01
C LEU A 704 -46.50 19.67 -18.31
N ALA A 705 -46.67 19.16 -17.09
CA ALA A 705 -47.84 19.44 -16.26
C ALA A 705 -47.95 20.95 -15.96
N LYS A 706 -46.84 21.58 -15.51
CA LYS A 706 -46.79 23.04 -15.28
C LYS A 706 -47.03 23.84 -16.55
N TRP A 707 -46.46 23.41 -17.67
CA TRP A 707 -46.66 24.08 -18.96
C TRP A 707 -48.12 24.03 -19.42
N LEU A 708 -48.87 22.96 -19.14
CA LEU A 708 -50.30 22.87 -19.44
C LEU A 708 -51.15 23.80 -18.56
N GLU A 709 -50.74 24.05 -17.32
CA GLU A 709 -51.44 24.92 -16.37
C GLU A 709 -51.13 26.41 -16.59
N ASP A 710 -49.85 26.75 -16.71
CA ASP A 710 -49.35 28.13 -16.67
C ASP A 710 -48.98 28.70 -18.06
N GLY A 711 -48.85 27.85 -19.08
CA GLY A 711 -48.35 28.23 -20.40
C GLY A 711 -46.88 28.70 -20.38
N ALA A 712 -46.41 29.28 -21.48
CA ALA A 712 -45.07 29.86 -21.59
C ALA A 712 -44.98 31.34 -21.12
N GLY A 713 -46.04 31.86 -20.49
CA GLY A 713 -46.23 33.30 -20.24
C GLY A 713 -45.37 33.90 -19.11
N ASP A 714 -44.94 33.08 -18.14
CA ASP A 714 -44.29 33.53 -16.91
C ASP A 714 -42.75 33.71 -17.04
N GLY A 715 -42.19 33.53 -18.24
CA GLY A 715 -40.74 33.68 -18.51
C GLY A 715 -39.84 32.60 -17.91
N LYS A 716 -40.40 31.62 -17.18
CA LYS A 716 -39.67 30.48 -16.58
C LYS A 716 -39.71 29.21 -17.42
N ILE A 717 -40.71 29.07 -18.29
CA ILE A 717 -40.88 27.94 -19.21
C ILE A 717 -40.83 28.51 -20.62
N HIS A 718 -39.99 27.94 -21.46
CA HIS A 718 -39.85 28.30 -22.85
C HIS A 718 -40.40 27.20 -23.73
N ASP A 719 -41.06 27.56 -24.82
CA ASP A 719 -41.46 26.62 -25.85
C ASP A 719 -41.09 27.09 -27.25
N VAL A 720 -40.69 26.13 -28.10
CA VAL A 720 -40.32 26.34 -29.50
C VAL A 720 -41.21 25.43 -30.34
N VAL A 721 -42.08 26.03 -31.15
CA VAL A 721 -42.99 25.31 -32.04
C VAL A 721 -42.21 24.74 -33.22
N LEU A 722 -42.45 23.48 -33.56
CA LEU A 722 -41.94 22.88 -34.79
C LEU A 722 -42.98 23.08 -35.89
N GLU A 723 -42.72 24.00 -36.84
CA GLU A 723 -43.66 24.33 -37.91
C GLU A 723 -44.02 23.11 -38.77
N ASP A 724 -43.02 22.31 -39.13
CA ASP A 724 -43.18 21.13 -39.99
C ASP A 724 -43.75 19.90 -39.27
N LYS A 725 -43.93 19.97 -37.94
CA LYS A 725 -44.40 18.87 -37.06
C LYS A 725 -43.92 17.48 -37.52
N PRO A 726 -42.61 17.22 -37.52
CA PRO A 726 -42.05 16.02 -38.14
C PRO A 726 -42.57 14.75 -37.46
N THR A 727 -42.99 13.78 -38.28
CA THR A 727 -43.42 12.46 -37.84
C THR A 727 -42.28 11.46 -38.01
N LEU A 728 -41.88 10.83 -36.91
CA LEU A 728 -40.81 9.84 -36.86
C LEU A 728 -41.38 8.46 -36.58
N LYS A 729 -40.94 7.47 -37.37
CA LYS A 729 -41.36 6.08 -37.19
C LYS A 729 -40.41 5.34 -36.25
N GLY A 730 -40.96 4.73 -35.20
CA GLY A 730 -40.17 4.07 -34.17
C GLY A 730 -40.70 2.67 -33.81
N PRO A 731 -39.82 1.68 -33.57
CA PRO A 731 -40.26 0.39 -33.05
C PRO A 731 -40.70 0.50 -31.59
N VAL A 732 -41.81 -0.17 -31.26
CA VAL A 732 -42.24 -0.36 -29.87
C VAL A 732 -41.55 -1.58 -29.29
N ARG A 733 -40.80 -1.37 -28.23
CA ARG A 733 -40.07 -2.44 -27.54
C ARG A 733 -39.71 -2.01 -26.11
N PRO A 734 -39.46 -2.97 -25.20
CA PRO A 734 -38.79 -2.65 -23.95
C PRO A 734 -37.38 -2.11 -24.20
N PRO A 735 -36.79 -1.41 -23.22
CA PRO A 735 -35.39 -1.01 -23.31
C PRO A 735 -34.48 -2.21 -23.60
N PRO A 736 -33.43 -2.03 -24.41
CA PRO A 736 -32.46 -3.09 -24.66
C PRO A 736 -31.88 -3.60 -23.33
N ARG A 737 -31.66 -4.93 -23.24
CA ARG A 737 -31.19 -5.65 -22.03
C ARG A 737 -29.88 -5.10 -21.46
N HIS A 738 -29.17 -4.28 -22.24
CA HIS A 738 -28.14 -3.35 -21.80
C HIS A 738 -28.29 -2.05 -22.57
N ALA A 739 -28.33 -0.91 -21.88
CA ALA A 739 -27.90 0.33 -22.49
C ALA A 739 -26.37 0.29 -22.49
N PRO A 740 -25.69 0.15 -23.64
CA PRO A 740 -24.33 0.64 -23.68
C PRO A 740 -24.48 2.15 -23.46
N GLY A 741 -24.06 2.63 -22.28
CA GLY A 741 -23.61 4.02 -22.19
C GLY A 741 -22.57 4.24 -23.29
N PRO A 742 -22.34 5.47 -23.78
CA PRO A 742 -21.34 5.70 -24.81
C PRO A 742 -20.05 4.97 -24.41
N ALA A 743 -19.72 3.92 -25.16
CA ALA A 743 -18.52 3.14 -24.93
C ALA A 743 -17.35 4.09 -25.17
N HIS A 744 -16.41 4.09 -24.24
CA HIS A 744 -15.22 4.94 -24.36
C HIS A 744 -14.42 4.44 -25.58
N PRO A 745 -13.87 5.30 -26.47
CA PRO A 745 -13.15 4.89 -27.67
C PRO A 745 -12.05 3.85 -27.42
N LEU A 746 -11.47 3.81 -26.22
CA LEU A 746 -10.48 2.82 -25.79
C LEU A 746 -11.04 1.39 -25.60
N VAL A 747 -12.35 1.20 -25.72
CA VAL A 747 -13.03 -0.09 -25.55
C VAL A 747 -13.35 -0.75 -26.91
N HIS A 748 -13.21 -0.01 -28.03
CA HIS A 748 -13.44 -0.55 -29.37
C HIS A 748 -12.19 -0.46 -30.23
N GLY A 749 -11.40 -1.52 -30.17
CA GLY A 749 -10.36 -1.84 -31.14
C GLY A 749 -9.06 -2.29 -30.45
N PRO A 750 -8.48 -3.44 -30.84
CA PRO A 750 -7.13 -3.82 -30.39
C PRO A 750 -6.09 -2.71 -30.64
N SER A 751 -6.34 -1.84 -31.62
CA SER A 751 -5.47 -0.72 -31.99
C SER A 751 -5.49 0.50 -31.05
N ALA A 752 -6.46 0.62 -30.12
CA ALA A 752 -6.53 1.78 -29.22
C ALA A 752 -5.67 1.62 -27.95
N LEU A 753 -5.39 0.38 -27.54
CA LEU A 753 -4.52 0.06 -26.40
C LEU A 753 -3.04 -0.03 -26.81
N ASP A 754 -2.76 -0.20 -28.11
CA ASP A 754 -1.41 -0.12 -28.70
C ASP A 754 -0.91 1.32 -28.89
N ALA A 755 -1.80 2.31 -28.80
CA ALA A 755 -1.44 3.71 -28.93
C ALA A 755 -0.54 4.16 -27.76
N PRO A 756 0.57 4.89 -28.02
CA PRO A 756 1.40 5.42 -26.96
C PRO A 756 0.60 6.35 -26.06
N ALA A 757 0.68 6.14 -24.75
CA ALA A 757 -0.11 6.88 -23.78
C ALA A 757 0.70 7.23 -22.52
N ALA A 758 0.52 8.44 -22.01
CA ALA A 758 0.98 8.84 -20.68
C ALA A 758 -0.22 8.91 -19.72
N PHE A 759 -0.11 8.28 -18.55
CA PHE A 759 -1.16 8.16 -17.56
C PHE A 759 -1.00 9.19 -16.43
N PHE A 760 -2.09 9.89 -16.16
CA PHE A 760 -2.19 10.89 -15.11
C PHE A 760 -3.24 10.48 -14.08
N GLN A 761 -2.94 10.58 -12.80
CA GLN A 761 -3.96 10.62 -11.76
C GLN A 761 -4.52 12.02 -11.65
N HIS A 762 -5.83 12.11 -11.46
CA HIS A 762 -6.51 13.40 -11.39
C HIS A 762 -7.39 13.49 -10.14
N ASN A 763 -7.34 14.62 -9.42
CA ASN A 763 -8.10 14.82 -8.18
C ASN A 763 -9.20 15.88 -8.37
N ASN A 764 -10.43 15.43 -8.61
CA ASN A 764 -11.64 16.27 -8.66
C ASN A 764 -11.52 17.58 -9.48
N LEU A 765 -10.96 17.50 -10.69
CA LEU A 765 -10.94 18.65 -11.61
C LEU A 765 -12.35 19.01 -12.07
N THR A 766 -12.66 20.29 -12.05
CA THR A 766 -13.91 20.85 -12.56
C THR A 766 -13.91 20.91 -14.10
N ALA A 767 -15.09 21.09 -14.71
CA ALA A 767 -15.18 21.22 -16.16
C ALA A 767 -14.38 22.42 -16.70
N VAL A 768 -14.36 23.53 -15.96
CA VAL A 768 -13.64 24.76 -16.34
C VAL A 768 -12.12 24.50 -16.31
N GLU A 769 -11.63 23.82 -15.28
CA GLU A 769 -10.22 23.39 -15.14
C GLU A 769 -9.79 22.47 -16.28
N TRP A 770 -10.60 21.47 -16.64
CA TRP A 770 -10.31 20.58 -17.77
C TRP A 770 -10.23 21.31 -19.12
N ILE A 771 -11.14 22.27 -19.35
CA ILE A 771 -11.14 23.08 -20.58
C ILE A 771 -9.87 23.94 -20.63
N ALA A 772 -9.49 24.54 -19.51
CA ALA A 772 -8.32 25.41 -19.41
C ALA A 772 -7.02 24.64 -19.67
N VAL A 773 -6.83 23.46 -19.06
CA VAL A 773 -5.64 22.61 -19.30
C VAL A 773 -5.57 22.14 -20.74
N ARG A 774 -6.70 21.68 -21.33
CA ARG A 774 -6.74 21.24 -22.73
C ARG A 774 -6.44 22.36 -23.72
N ARG A 775 -6.81 23.60 -23.40
CA ARG A 775 -6.47 24.78 -24.20
C ARG A 775 -4.95 24.98 -24.26
N GLU A 776 -4.27 25.01 -23.12
CA GLU A 776 -2.81 25.20 -23.07
C GLU A 776 -2.06 24.02 -23.71
N LEU A 777 -2.54 22.79 -23.50
CA LEU A 777 -2.00 21.60 -24.15
C LEU A 777 -2.09 21.70 -25.68
N LYS A 778 -3.24 22.13 -26.21
CA LYS A 778 -3.42 22.32 -27.67
C LYS A 778 -2.48 23.39 -28.22
N THR A 779 -2.29 24.50 -27.50
CA THR A 779 -1.35 25.56 -27.87
C THR A 779 0.09 25.05 -27.91
N ALA A 780 0.51 24.26 -26.91
CA ALA A 780 1.86 23.70 -26.86
C ALA A 780 2.10 22.67 -27.96
N LEU A 781 1.13 21.80 -28.24
CA LEU A 781 1.22 20.80 -29.30
C LEU A 781 1.27 21.44 -30.69
N ALA A 782 0.50 22.50 -30.93
CA ALA A 782 0.52 23.23 -32.19
C ALA A 782 1.82 24.00 -32.45
N ALA A 783 2.63 24.25 -31.40
CA ALA A 783 3.93 24.90 -31.53
C ALA A 783 5.05 23.94 -31.95
N VAL A 784 4.78 22.62 -31.97
CA VAL A 784 5.71 21.61 -32.50
C VAL A 784 5.64 21.66 -34.02
N ALA A 785 6.70 22.14 -34.68
CA ALA A 785 6.74 22.23 -36.14
C ALA A 785 6.60 20.82 -36.76
N PRO A 786 5.86 20.66 -37.88
CA PRO A 786 5.97 19.46 -38.71
C PRO A 786 7.44 19.33 -39.17
N PRO A 787 7.99 18.12 -39.29
CA PRO A 787 9.40 17.93 -39.62
C PRO A 787 9.74 18.62 -40.96
N LEU A 788 10.56 19.69 -40.89
CA LEU A 788 11.11 20.38 -42.05
C LEU A 788 12.25 19.54 -42.65
N GLN A 789 11.98 18.89 -43.78
CA GLN A 789 13.03 18.52 -44.73
C GLN A 789 13.56 19.80 -45.41
N GLN A 790 14.75 20.24 -45.00
CA GLN A 790 15.68 20.86 -45.95
C GLN A 790 16.81 19.86 -46.14
N GLN A 791 16.71 18.99 -47.17
CA GLN A 791 17.82 18.58 -48.07
C GLN A 791 17.63 17.26 -48.85
N GLN A 792 16.56 16.47 -48.68
CA GLN A 792 16.37 15.27 -49.51
C GLN A 792 14.94 15.17 -50.06
N GLN A 793 14.66 15.94 -51.10
CA GLN A 793 13.43 15.85 -51.89
C GLN A 793 13.71 15.44 -53.34
N GLN A 794 14.59 14.45 -53.51
CA GLN A 794 14.70 13.71 -54.76
C GLN A 794 14.82 12.23 -54.39
N GLN A 795 13.84 11.44 -54.86
CA GLN A 795 13.70 9.99 -54.70
C GLN A 795 12.94 9.53 -53.44
N LEU A 796 11.60 9.51 -53.55
CA LEU A 796 10.67 8.41 -53.18
C LEU A 796 9.27 9.00 -52.95
N GLY A 797 8.25 8.29 -53.45
CA GLY A 797 6.94 8.83 -53.82
C GLY A 797 6.00 9.28 -52.69
N GLU A 798 4.89 9.86 -53.12
CA GLU A 798 3.81 10.48 -52.36
C GLU A 798 3.36 9.68 -51.12
N GLY A 799 3.82 10.12 -49.94
CA GLY A 799 3.21 9.79 -48.65
C GLY A 799 2.54 11.04 -48.08
N GLN A 800 1.23 11.00 -47.83
CA GLN A 800 0.49 12.09 -47.19
C GLN A 800 1.06 12.36 -45.79
N HIS A 801 1.54 13.58 -45.55
CA HIS A 801 1.94 14.06 -44.22
C HIS A 801 0.70 14.24 -43.33
N VAL A 802 0.63 13.53 -42.19
CA VAL A 802 -0.47 13.65 -41.22
C VAL A 802 -0.03 14.55 -40.06
N ASP A 803 -0.73 15.67 -39.84
CA ASP A 803 -0.57 16.50 -38.64
C ASP A 803 -1.07 15.73 -37.40
N LEU A 804 -0.16 15.48 -36.45
CA LEU A 804 -0.44 14.69 -35.24
C LEU A 804 -1.07 15.53 -34.13
N ALA A 805 -0.82 16.85 -34.08
CA ALA A 805 -1.30 17.73 -33.02
C ALA A 805 -2.82 17.70 -32.77
N PRO A 806 -3.71 17.72 -33.79
CA PRO A 806 -5.16 17.65 -33.57
C PRO A 806 -5.66 16.28 -33.12
N HIS A 807 -4.82 15.25 -33.20
CA HIS A 807 -5.17 13.87 -32.89
C HIS A 807 -4.68 13.41 -31.51
N VAL A 808 -3.83 14.20 -30.83
CA VAL A 808 -3.44 13.97 -29.43
C VAL A 808 -4.59 14.37 -28.49
N ARG A 809 -4.98 13.46 -27.58
CA ARG A 809 -6.14 13.67 -26.69
C ARG A 809 -5.82 13.37 -25.24
N LEU A 810 -6.20 14.28 -24.35
CA LEU A 810 -6.21 14.08 -22.91
C LEU A 810 -7.61 13.65 -22.45
N GLU A 811 -7.81 12.36 -22.22
CA GLU A 811 -9.10 11.75 -21.94
C GLU A 811 -9.17 11.17 -20.51
N VAL A 812 -10.30 11.40 -19.83
CA VAL A 812 -10.57 10.77 -18.53
C VAL A 812 -11.01 9.33 -18.76
N LEU A 813 -10.37 8.39 -18.06
CA LEU A 813 -10.64 6.97 -18.16
C LEU A 813 -11.61 6.52 -17.07
N ARG A 814 -12.45 5.53 -17.41
CA ARG A 814 -13.19 4.77 -16.39
C ARG A 814 -12.30 3.63 -15.91
N SER A 815 -11.62 3.82 -14.78
CA SER A 815 -10.56 2.92 -14.31
C SER A 815 -10.97 1.44 -14.31
N ARG A 816 -12.19 1.10 -13.84
CA ARG A 816 -12.72 -0.28 -13.86
C ARG A 816 -12.92 -0.87 -15.26
N MET A 817 -13.31 -0.05 -16.24
CA MET A 817 -13.52 -0.53 -17.61
C MET A 817 -12.19 -0.65 -18.35
N PHE A 818 -11.25 0.25 -18.07
CA PHE A 818 -9.93 0.23 -18.66
C PHE A 818 -9.08 -0.93 -18.12
N ASP A 819 -9.21 -1.23 -16.83
CA ASP A 819 -8.65 -2.43 -16.19
C ASP A 819 -9.07 -3.72 -16.92
N VAL A 820 -10.36 -3.89 -17.16
CA VAL A 820 -10.90 -5.02 -17.91
C VAL A 820 -10.44 -5.02 -19.37
N ALA A 821 -10.37 -3.85 -20.01
CA ALA A 821 -9.90 -3.73 -21.39
C ALA A 821 -8.43 -4.16 -21.54
N MET A 822 -7.57 -3.80 -20.59
CA MET A 822 -6.16 -4.21 -20.54
C MET A 822 -6.01 -5.73 -20.37
N LYS A 823 -6.82 -6.35 -19.50
CA LYS A 823 -6.81 -7.81 -19.35
C LYS A 823 -7.22 -8.54 -20.62
N ILE A 824 -8.19 -7.99 -21.34
CA ILE A 824 -8.63 -8.53 -22.62
C ILE A 824 -7.49 -8.37 -23.65
N ASP A 825 -6.88 -7.20 -23.75
CA ASP A 825 -5.76 -6.94 -24.68
C ASP A 825 -4.57 -7.89 -24.48
N GLU A 826 -4.19 -8.14 -23.23
CA GLU A 826 -3.00 -8.93 -22.91
C GLU A 826 -3.26 -10.45 -22.84
N PHE A 827 -4.43 -10.87 -22.34
CA PHE A 827 -4.69 -12.28 -22.01
C PHE A 827 -5.71 -12.97 -22.92
N PHE A 828 -6.47 -12.24 -23.74
CA PHE A 828 -7.42 -12.85 -24.66
C PHE A 828 -6.77 -13.14 -26.02
N ASP A 829 -6.63 -14.42 -26.35
CA ASP A 829 -6.21 -14.86 -27.68
C ASP A 829 -7.44 -15.27 -28.53
N PRO A 830 -7.82 -14.48 -29.54
CA PRO A 830 -8.98 -14.76 -30.38
C PRO A 830 -8.83 -16.03 -31.24
N ALA A 831 -7.60 -16.46 -31.57
CA ALA A 831 -7.37 -17.67 -32.36
C ALA A 831 -7.51 -18.95 -31.51
N LEU A 832 -7.07 -18.91 -30.26
CA LEU A 832 -7.30 -19.97 -29.27
C LEU A 832 -8.80 -20.07 -28.92
N ALA A 833 -9.44 -18.93 -28.66
CA ALA A 833 -10.89 -18.84 -28.40
C ALA A 833 -11.76 -19.26 -29.60
N ALA A 834 -11.28 -19.09 -30.84
CA ALA A 834 -11.99 -19.55 -32.03
C ALA A 834 -11.95 -21.09 -32.21
N ARG A 835 -10.93 -21.76 -31.68
CA ARG A 835 -10.73 -23.22 -31.76
C ARG A 835 -11.51 -23.99 -30.70
N ASP A 836 -11.90 -23.34 -29.61
CA ASP A 836 -12.69 -23.95 -28.55
C ASP A 836 -14.21 -23.82 -28.87
N PRO A 837 -14.92 -24.94 -29.07
CA PRO A 837 -16.36 -24.94 -29.35
C PRO A 837 -17.23 -24.48 -28.17
N ALA A 838 -16.67 -24.39 -26.95
CA ALA A 838 -17.38 -23.94 -25.76
C ALA A 838 -17.36 -22.41 -25.56
N THR A 839 -16.57 -21.66 -26.34
CA THR A 839 -16.47 -20.20 -26.19
C THR A 839 -17.75 -19.51 -26.68
N PRO A 840 -18.39 -18.65 -25.86
CA PRO A 840 -19.60 -17.93 -26.26
C PRO A 840 -19.33 -17.04 -27.49
N ARG A 841 -20.25 -16.99 -28.47
CA ARG A 841 -20.08 -16.22 -29.71
C ARG A 841 -21.18 -15.17 -29.84
N THR A 842 -20.87 -14.03 -30.45
CA THR A 842 -21.91 -13.10 -30.94
C THR A 842 -22.15 -13.32 -32.43
N ASP A 843 -23.37 -13.02 -32.88
CA ASP A 843 -23.91 -13.28 -34.22
C ASP A 843 -23.18 -12.54 -35.35
N ARG A 844 -22.30 -11.57 -35.02
CA ARG A 844 -21.55 -10.76 -36.00
C ARG A 844 -20.04 -10.56 -35.74
N HIS A 845 -19.48 -10.92 -34.59
CA HIS A 845 -18.10 -10.54 -34.23
C HIS A 845 -17.20 -11.62 -33.61
N GLY A 846 -17.54 -12.91 -33.72
CA GLY A 846 -16.65 -13.98 -33.27
C GLY A 846 -16.73 -14.27 -31.76
N PRO A 847 -15.74 -14.99 -31.18
CA PRO A 847 -15.73 -15.40 -29.78
C PRO A 847 -15.77 -14.20 -28.81
N LEU A 848 -16.59 -14.26 -27.75
CA LEU A 848 -16.60 -13.27 -26.69
C LEU A 848 -15.32 -13.37 -25.87
N ALA A 849 -14.67 -12.23 -25.66
CA ALA A 849 -13.60 -12.09 -24.70
C ALA A 849 -14.11 -12.15 -23.26
N ASP A 850 -13.74 -13.19 -22.52
CA ASP A 850 -13.89 -13.30 -21.07
C ASP A 850 -12.53 -13.10 -20.38
N GLY A 851 -12.40 -12.03 -19.60
CA GLY A 851 -11.16 -11.66 -18.89
C GLY A 851 -10.81 -12.57 -17.70
N LYS A 852 -10.98 -13.88 -17.84
CA LYS A 852 -10.67 -14.92 -16.84
C LYS A 852 -9.33 -15.59 -17.16
N GLY A 853 -8.23 -14.86 -16.97
CA GLY A 853 -6.87 -15.40 -16.99
C GLY A 853 -6.21 -15.33 -15.61
N ILE A 854 -5.25 -16.22 -15.34
CA ILE A 854 -4.39 -16.15 -14.14
C ILE A 854 -3.38 -15.03 -14.38
N ASP A 855 -3.39 -13.98 -13.57
CA ASP A 855 -2.48 -12.82 -13.66
C ASP A 855 -1.03 -13.25 -13.32
N PRO A 856 -0.10 -13.39 -14.29
CA PRO A 856 1.30 -13.70 -13.99
C PRO A 856 1.97 -12.44 -13.43
N ALA A 857 2.79 -12.60 -12.38
CA ALA A 857 3.45 -11.48 -11.68
C ALA A 857 4.34 -10.59 -12.58
N ASN A 858 4.71 -11.06 -13.77
CA ASN A 858 5.56 -10.35 -14.73
C ASN A 858 4.80 -9.74 -15.93
N SER A 859 3.47 -9.73 -15.94
CA SER A 859 2.66 -9.17 -17.02
C SER A 859 2.68 -7.63 -17.06
N THR A 860 2.44 -7.06 -18.25
CA THR A 860 2.31 -5.61 -18.49
C THR A 860 1.17 -5.03 -17.66
N TYR A 861 0.06 -5.78 -17.57
CA TYR A 861 -1.08 -5.52 -16.72
C TYR A 861 -0.70 -5.52 -15.23
N ALA A 862 0.05 -6.53 -14.75
CA ALA A 862 0.48 -6.57 -13.34
C ALA A 862 1.34 -5.36 -12.95
N GLN A 863 2.16 -4.85 -13.87
CA GLN A 863 3.00 -3.65 -13.65
C GLN A 863 2.19 -2.34 -13.68
N LEU A 864 1.14 -2.26 -14.51
CA LEU A 864 0.29 -1.06 -14.62
C LEU A 864 -0.87 -1.03 -13.63
N SER A 865 -1.39 -2.19 -13.19
CA SER A 865 -2.56 -2.26 -12.31
C SER A 865 -2.44 -1.46 -11.00
N PRO A 866 -1.27 -1.37 -10.33
CA PRO A 866 -1.13 -0.57 -9.11
C PRO A 866 -1.26 0.94 -9.40
N LEU A 867 -0.85 1.36 -10.61
CA LEU A 867 -0.89 2.75 -11.06
C LEU A 867 -2.31 3.20 -11.46
N MET A 868 -3.22 2.24 -11.70
CA MET A 868 -4.62 2.44 -12.09
C MET A 868 -5.57 2.64 -10.90
N SER A 869 -5.05 2.73 -9.67
CA SER A 869 -5.84 2.94 -8.46
C SER A 869 -6.30 4.40 -8.36
N GLY A 870 -7.62 4.62 -8.46
CA GLY A 870 -8.23 5.95 -8.38
C GLY A 870 -8.67 6.53 -9.73
N PRO A 871 -9.04 7.81 -9.80
CA PRO A 871 -9.44 8.48 -11.03
C PRO A 871 -8.23 8.73 -11.94
N VAL A 872 -8.25 8.15 -13.15
CA VAL A 872 -7.13 8.18 -14.11
C VAL A 872 -7.54 8.90 -15.39
N ALA A 873 -6.63 9.66 -15.96
CA ALA A 873 -6.70 10.22 -17.31
C ALA A 873 -5.51 9.72 -18.14
N ALA A 874 -5.69 9.57 -19.45
CA ALA A 874 -4.63 9.22 -20.38
C ALA A 874 -4.45 10.32 -21.41
N LEU A 875 -3.20 10.67 -21.68
CA LEU A 875 -2.78 11.44 -22.83
C LEU A 875 -2.37 10.47 -23.94
N VAL A 876 -3.23 10.32 -24.95
CA VAL A 876 -3.06 9.34 -26.03
C VAL A 876 -2.49 10.01 -27.28
N PHE A 877 -1.46 9.39 -27.85
CA PHE A 877 -0.82 9.82 -29.09
C PHE A 877 -1.15 8.85 -30.23
N PRO A 878 -1.40 9.33 -31.46
CA PRO A 878 -1.65 8.46 -32.62
C PRO A 878 -0.41 7.67 -33.08
N ALA A 879 0.78 8.16 -32.76
CA ALA A 879 2.06 7.57 -33.08
C ALA A 879 3.11 8.02 -32.07
N VAL A 880 4.20 7.26 -31.93
CA VAL A 880 5.32 7.60 -31.05
C VAL A 880 6.00 8.86 -31.60
N SER A 881 5.87 9.99 -30.90
CA SER A 881 6.47 11.25 -31.30
C SER A 881 7.06 11.97 -30.07
N PRO A 882 8.37 11.79 -29.79
CA PRO A 882 9.07 12.47 -28.70
C PRO A 882 8.86 13.99 -28.66
N PRO A 883 8.86 14.75 -29.78
CA PRO A 883 8.64 16.20 -29.75
C PRO A 883 7.25 16.60 -29.22
N HIS A 884 6.20 15.88 -29.62
CA HIS A 884 4.84 16.10 -29.14
C HIS A 884 4.68 15.66 -27.66
N LEU A 885 5.35 14.59 -27.26
CA LEU A 885 5.39 14.16 -25.85
C LEU A 885 6.11 15.19 -24.97
N ALA A 886 7.25 15.71 -25.42
CA ALA A 886 8.00 16.77 -24.74
C ALA A 886 7.18 18.05 -24.58
N ALA A 887 6.50 18.48 -25.64
CA ALA A 887 5.60 19.64 -25.59
C ALA A 887 4.45 19.44 -24.60
N ALA A 888 3.86 18.24 -24.56
CA ALA A 888 2.82 17.93 -23.58
C ALA A 888 3.34 17.87 -22.14
N LEU A 889 4.52 17.28 -21.91
CA LEU A 889 5.15 17.22 -20.59
C LEU A 889 5.53 18.61 -20.08
N SER A 890 5.95 19.53 -20.95
CA SER A 890 6.22 20.92 -20.57
C SER A 890 5.00 21.64 -19.98
N VAL A 891 3.79 21.22 -20.37
CA VAL A 891 2.53 21.79 -19.86
C VAL A 891 2.03 21.02 -18.63
N LEU A 892 1.93 19.69 -18.73
CA LEU A 892 1.24 18.85 -17.75
C LEU A 892 2.13 18.38 -16.60
N ALA A 893 3.43 18.23 -16.80
CA ALA A 893 4.39 17.75 -15.80
C ALA A 893 5.79 18.39 -16.00
N PRO A 894 5.89 19.74 -15.90
CA PRO A 894 7.12 20.45 -16.21
C PRO A 894 8.26 20.02 -15.30
N THR A 895 9.43 19.78 -15.89
CA THR A 895 10.66 19.42 -15.18
C THR A 895 11.74 20.44 -15.52
N PRO A 896 12.22 21.26 -14.56
CA PRO A 896 13.27 22.24 -14.82
C PRO A 896 14.49 21.61 -15.49
N GLY A 897 15.01 22.24 -16.54
CA GLY A 897 16.18 21.77 -17.31
C GLY A 897 15.88 20.74 -18.40
N LEU A 898 14.82 19.91 -18.26
CA LEU A 898 14.48 18.87 -19.23
C LEU A 898 13.22 19.20 -20.06
N PHE A 899 12.13 19.55 -19.39
CA PHE A 899 10.87 20.01 -19.99
C PHE A 899 10.42 21.29 -19.28
N PRO A 900 11.06 22.44 -19.56
CA PRO A 900 10.77 23.68 -18.85
C PRO A 900 9.33 24.13 -19.10
N ALA A 901 8.67 24.64 -18.06
CA ALA A 901 7.34 25.22 -18.18
C ALA A 901 7.34 26.38 -19.20
N PRO A 902 6.23 26.59 -19.94
CA PRO A 902 6.14 27.65 -20.94
C PRO A 902 6.39 29.02 -20.29
N PRO A 903 7.18 29.93 -20.89
CA PRO A 903 7.54 31.18 -20.23
C PRO A 903 6.35 32.13 -20.12
N LYS A 904 6.18 32.76 -18.94
CA LYS A 904 5.04 33.64 -18.61
C LYS A 904 4.80 34.78 -19.61
N LYS A 905 5.86 35.32 -20.21
CA LYS A 905 5.77 36.38 -21.23
C LYS A 905 5.13 35.90 -22.54
N LYS A 906 5.36 34.64 -22.94
CA LYS A 906 4.90 34.09 -24.21
C LYS A 906 3.56 33.36 -24.06
N ASN A 907 3.34 32.74 -22.90
CA ASN A 907 2.12 31.99 -22.58
C ASN A 907 1.52 32.47 -21.25
N PRO A 908 0.93 33.68 -21.22
CA PRO A 908 0.33 34.21 -19.98
C PRO A 908 -0.85 33.36 -19.50
N GLY A 909 -1.59 32.73 -20.43
CA GLY A 909 -2.73 31.87 -20.13
C GLY A 909 -2.39 30.60 -19.34
N TYR A 910 -1.14 30.11 -19.44
CA TYR A 910 -0.66 29.00 -18.63
C TYR A 910 -0.61 29.33 -17.13
N TYR A 911 -0.33 30.59 -16.79
CA TYR A 911 -0.23 31.07 -15.41
C TYR A 911 -1.55 31.65 -14.88
N ASP A 912 -2.66 31.42 -15.58
CA ASP A 912 -4.00 31.69 -15.07
C ASP A 912 -4.25 30.84 -13.81
N PRO A 913 -4.82 31.41 -12.73
CA PRO A 913 -5.16 30.68 -11.51
C PRO A 913 -5.94 29.38 -11.76
N VAL A 914 -6.84 29.37 -12.76
CA VAL A 914 -7.64 28.19 -13.12
C VAL A 914 -6.76 27.08 -13.69
N VAL A 915 -5.79 27.42 -14.54
CA VAL A 915 -4.86 26.44 -15.14
C VAL A 915 -3.91 25.91 -14.07
N GLN A 916 -3.35 26.78 -13.23
CA GLN A 916 -2.40 26.39 -12.18
C GLN A 916 -3.07 25.50 -11.12
N ALA A 917 -4.31 25.82 -10.71
CA ALA A 917 -5.10 24.97 -9.81
C ALA A 917 -5.42 23.61 -10.43
N ALA A 918 -5.67 23.55 -11.74
CA ALA A 918 -5.92 22.31 -12.45
C ALA A 918 -4.66 21.42 -12.56
N LEU A 919 -3.50 22.03 -12.87
CA LEU A 919 -2.23 21.32 -12.98
C LEU A 919 -1.76 20.75 -11.64
N ALA A 920 -1.99 21.46 -10.52
CA ALA A 920 -1.71 20.95 -9.18
C ALA A 920 -2.53 19.70 -8.81
N LYS A 921 -3.64 19.44 -9.53
CA LYS A 921 -4.51 18.28 -9.35
C LYS A 921 -4.22 17.14 -10.35
N LEU A 922 -3.26 17.31 -11.24
CA LEU A 922 -2.82 16.30 -12.21
C LEU A 922 -1.43 15.79 -11.84
N LEU A 923 -1.30 14.49 -11.68
CA LEU A 923 -0.03 13.84 -11.35
C LEU A 923 0.32 12.82 -12.42
N LEU A 924 1.47 12.95 -13.08
CA LEU A 924 1.99 11.93 -13.99
C LEU A 924 2.41 10.70 -13.18
N VAL A 925 1.90 9.53 -13.54
CA VAL A 925 2.13 8.29 -12.79
C VAL A 925 2.95 7.26 -13.59
N GLY A 926 2.91 7.34 -14.93
CA GLY A 926 3.68 6.47 -15.82
C GLY A 926 3.14 6.53 -17.25
N GLY A 927 3.49 5.58 -18.08
CA GLY A 927 2.95 5.48 -19.43
C GLY A 927 3.25 4.16 -20.12
N ARG A 928 2.64 3.96 -21.29
CA ARG A 928 2.83 2.81 -22.17
C ARG A 928 3.32 3.32 -23.52
N VAL A 929 4.42 2.77 -24.01
CA VAL A 929 4.98 3.08 -25.34
C VAL A 929 5.34 1.77 -26.01
N GLU A 930 4.77 1.49 -27.19
CA GLU A 930 5.01 0.26 -27.96
C GLU A 930 4.81 -1.03 -27.14
N GLY A 931 3.73 -1.09 -26.35
CA GLY A 931 3.42 -2.27 -25.52
C GLY A 931 4.26 -2.41 -24.24
N LYS A 932 5.27 -1.56 -24.01
CA LYS A 932 6.09 -1.55 -22.78
C LYS A 932 5.63 -0.50 -21.80
N VAL A 933 5.65 -0.85 -20.50
CA VAL A 933 5.37 0.06 -19.38
C VAL A 933 6.62 0.85 -19.04
N PHE A 934 6.47 2.15 -18.86
CA PHE A 934 7.50 3.04 -18.36
C PHE A 934 6.99 3.75 -17.11
N ASP A 935 7.87 3.89 -16.13
CA ASP A 935 7.68 4.78 -15.00
C ASP A 935 7.82 6.25 -15.44
N VAL A 936 7.69 7.16 -14.47
CA VAL A 936 7.76 8.61 -14.74
C VAL A 936 9.09 9.00 -15.38
N ASP A 937 10.21 8.42 -14.93
CA ASP A 937 11.54 8.73 -15.43
C ASP A 937 11.76 8.14 -16.83
N GLY A 938 11.23 6.95 -17.11
CA GLY A 938 11.19 6.35 -18.44
C GLY A 938 10.39 7.18 -19.44
N ILE A 939 9.22 7.70 -19.07
CA ILE A 939 8.43 8.59 -19.94
C ILE A 939 9.16 9.91 -20.22
N LYS A 940 9.82 10.48 -19.20
CA LYS A 940 10.69 11.65 -19.39
C LYS A 940 11.87 11.35 -20.31
N TRP A 941 12.46 10.15 -20.22
CA TRP A 941 13.50 9.72 -21.14
C TRP A 941 13.00 9.64 -22.59
N VAL A 942 11.82 9.04 -22.84
CA VAL A 942 11.21 8.97 -24.18
C VAL A 942 10.94 10.36 -24.74
N GLY A 943 10.45 11.30 -23.93
CA GLY A 943 10.23 12.68 -24.35
C GLY A 943 11.53 13.45 -24.63
N GLY A 944 12.65 13.06 -24.03
CA GLY A 944 13.96 13.72 -24.17
C GLY A 944 14.78 13.22 -25.36
N ILE A 945 14.20 12.44 -26.27
CA ILE A 945 14.87 11.94 -27.47
C ILE A 945 14.84 13.05 -28.54
N ASP A 946 15.96 13.75 -28.71
CA ASP A 946 16.15 14.75 -29.76
C ASP A 946 16.09 14.10 -31.15
N GLY A 947 15.33 14.69 -32.09
CA GLY A 947 15.36 14.30 -33.51
C GLY A 947 14.58 13.02 -33.89
N GLY A 948 13.80 12.42 -32.99
CA GLY A 948 12.94 11.27 -33.33
C GLY A 948 13.73 10.02 -33.80
N LEU A 949 13.27 9.34 -34.85
CA LEU A 949 13.91 8.12 -35.40
C LEU A 949 15.37 8.34 -35.81
N ASP A 950 15.73 9.53 -36.27
CA ASP A 950 17.11 9.86 -36.67
C ASP A 950 18.02 10.07 -35.45
N GLY A 951 17.48 10.62 -34.36
CA GLY A 951 18.19 10.67 -33.07
C GLY A 951 18.35 9.30 -32.43
N LEU A 952 17.33 8.45 -32.56
CA LEU A 952 17.37 7.07 -32.09
C LEU A 952 18.40 6.26 -32.91
N ARG A 953 18.46 6.45 -34.24
CA ARG A 953 19.51 5.90 -35.12
C ARG A 953 20.89 6.47 -34.81
N ALA A 954 21.03 7.77 -34.58
CA ALA A 954 22.32 8.37 -34.22
C ALA A 954 22.84 7.85 -32.87
N ARG A 955 21.95 7.65 -31.89
CA ARG A 955 22.30 7.03 -30.60
C ARG A 955 22.52 5.53 -30.69
N LEU A 956 21.78 4.80 -31.53
CA LEU A 956 22.03 3.39 -31.79
C LEU A 956 23.32 3.19 -32.56
N VAL A 957 23.66 4.07 -33.50
CA VAL A 957 24.95 4.09 -34.19
C VAL A 957 26.06 4.47 -33.22
N ALA A 958 25.86 5.44 -32.32
CA ALA A 958 26.83 5.77 -31.27
C ALA A 958 26.99 4.63 -30.24
N MET A 959 25.92 3.95 -29.86
CA MET A 959 25.94 2.77 -29.00
C MET A 959 26.54 1.55 -29.72
N LEU A 960 26.26 1.32 -31.01
CA LEU A 960 26.84 0.23 -31.79
C LEU A 960 28.31 0.51 -32.13
N GLN A 961 28.70 1.76 -32.35
CA GLN A 961 30.10 2.15 -32.49
C GLN A 961 30.83 2.09 -31.15
N GLY A 962 30.17 2.42 -30.04
CA GLY A 962 30.72 2.31 -28.67
C GLY A 962 30.80 0.87 -28.15
N VAL A 963 29.79 0.03 -28.41
CA VAL A 963 29.74 -1.40 -28.09
C VAL A 963 30.62 -2.19 -29.07
N GLY A 964 30.75 -1.74 -30.32
CA GLY A 964 31.70 -2.26 -31.29
C GLY A 964 33.15 -2.03 -30.84
N LEU A 965 33.50 -0.84 -30.35
CA LEU A 965 34.83 -0.55 -29.78
C LEU A 965 35.06 -1.23 -28.42
N GLY A 966 34.01 -1.40 -27.60
CA GLY A 966 34.08 -2.09 -26.32
C GLY A 966 34.25 -3.62 -26.45
N LEU A 967 33.42 -4.29 -27.26
CA LEU A 967 33.51 -5.73 -27.49
C LEU A 967 34.75 -6.09 -28.31
N THR A 968 35.15 -5.29 -29.31
CA THR A 968 36.40 -5.57 -30.03
C THR A 968 37.61 -5.36 -29.14
N ASN A 969 37.73 -4.29 -28.34
CA ASN A 969 38.86 -4.15 -27.43
C ASN A 969 38.87 -5.22 -26.32
N THR A 970 37.71 -5.67 -25.83
CA THR A 970 37.63 -6.69 -24.76
C THR A 970 37.85 -8.12 -25.30
N LEU A 971 37.39 -8.43 -26.51
CA LEU A 971 37.66 -9.71 -27.19
C LEU A 971 39.09 -9.75 -27.73
N GLU A 972 39.60 -8.65 -28.27
CA GLU A 972 40.96 -8.56 -28.80
C GLU A 972 41.99 -8.51 -27.66
N SER A 973 41.68 -7.96 -26.47
CA SER A 973 42.57 -8.02 -25.31
C SER A 973 42.73 -9.44 -24.76
N GLY A 974 41.63 -10.19 -24.65
CA GLY A 974 41.67 -11.60 -24.24
C GLY A 974 42.37 -12.47 -25.29
N SER A 975 42.16 -12.20 -26.57
CA SER A 975 42.81 -12.91 -27.68
C SER A 975 44.30 -12.59 -27.78
N LYS A 976 44.70 -11.31 -27.64
CA LYS A 976 46.10 -10.88 -27.63
C LYS A 976 46.84 -11.37 -26.39
N SER A 977 46.21 -11.43 -25.21
CA SER A 977 46.86 -11.97 -24.01
C SER A 977 47.05 -13.48 -24.08
N LEU A 978 46.08 -14.22 -24.66
CA LEU A 978 46.23 -15.65 -24.94
C LEU A 978 47.26 -15.91 -26.02
N TRP A 979 47.25 -15.12 -27.09
CA TRP A 979 48.23 -15.22 -28.17
C TRP A 979 49.64 -14.93 -27.66
N LEU A 980 49.87 -13.84 -26.91
CA LEU A 980 51.16 -13.53 -26.27
C LEU A 980 51.60 -14.61 -25.26
N SER A 981 50.65 -15.20 -24.53
CA SER A 981 50.93 -16.29 -23.58
C SER A 981 51.28 -17.60 -24.28
N LEU A 982 50.65 -17.87 -25.43
CA LEU A 982 50.93 -19.04 -26.28
C LEU A 982 52.23 -18.86 -27.08
N GLU A 983 52.50 -17.66 -27.61
CA GLU A 983 53.76 -17.29 -28.28
C GLU A 983 54.92 -17.37 -27.26
N GLY A 984 54.70 -16.87 -26.05
CA GLY A 984 55.65 -16.97 -24.94
C GLY A 984 55.94 -18.42 -24.55
N ARG A 985 54.90 -19.26 -24.40
CA ARG A 985 55.09 -20.71 -24.17
C ARG A 985 55.75 -21.42 -25.34
N LYS A 986 55.46 -21.04 -26.57
CA LYS A 986 56.07 -21.62 -27.77
C LYS A 986 57.57 -21.30 -27.82
N LEU A 987 57.95 -20.04 -27.56
CA LEU A 987 59.36 -19.64 -27.46
C LEU A 987 60.08 -20.38 -26.32
N GLN A 988 59.43 -20.55 -25.17
CA GLN A 988 59.98 -21.27 -24.03
C GLN A 988 60.21 -22.76 -24.35
N LEU A 989 59.26 -23.41 -25.04
CA LEU A 989 59.38 -24.80 -25.49
C LEU A 989 60.41 -24.98 -26.62
N GLU A 990 60.53 -24.00 -27.52
CA GLU A 990 61.58 -24.01 -28.56
C GLU A 990 62.98 -23.79 -27.97
N GLU A 991 63.11 -23.01 -26.89
CA GLU A 991 64.36 -22.87 -26.12
C GLU A 991 64.68 -24.11 -25.30
N GLU A 992 63.67 -24.75 -24.67
CA GLU A 992 63.83 -26.01 -23.95
C GLU A 992 64.23 -27.16 -24.89
N GLN A 993 63.62 -27.27 -26.09
CA GLN A 993 64.01 -28.27 -27.10
C GLN A 993 65.42 -28.03 -27.66
N LYS A 994 65.82 -26.76 -27.85
CA LYS A 994 67.21 -26.43 -28.25
C LYS A 994 68.22 -26.66 -27.12
N GLY A 995 67.78 -26.63 -25.87
CA GLY A 995 68.57 -26.98 -24.69
C GLY A 995 68.80 -28.50 -24.58
N GLU A 996 67.75 -29.30 -24.80
CA GLU A 996 67.83 -30.77 -24.74
C GLU A 996 68.66 -31.36 -25.90
N GLN A 997 68.55 -30.81 -27.13
CA GLN A 997 69.39 -31.25 -28.26
C GLN A 997 70.88 -30.89 -28.14
N LYS A 998 71.25 -30.01 -27.19
CA LYS A 998 72.67 -29.69 -26.88
C LYS A 998 73.27 -30.51 -25.75
N GLN A 999 72.47 -31.37 -25.09
CA GLN A 999 72.97 -32.28 -24.05
C GLN A 999 73.10 -33.74 -24.52
N GLU A 1000 72.60 -34.08 -25.71
CA GLU A 1000 72.78 -35.40 -26.35
C GLU A 1000 73.71 -35.39 -27.59
N SER A 1001 74.56 -34.37 -27.75
CA SER A 1001 75.62 -34.32 -28.79
C SER A 1001 77.02 -34.23 -28.20
#